data_AF-A0AAU4R650-F1
#
_entry.id   AF-A0AAU4R650-F1
#
_cell.length_a   1.000
_cell.length_b   1.000
_cell.length_c   1.000
_cell.angle_alpha   90.00
_cell.angle_beta   90.00
_cell.angle_gamma   90.00
#
_symmetry.space_group_name_H-M   'P 1'
#
loop_
_entity.id
_entity.type
_entity.pdbx_description
1 polymer ?
#
loop_
_entity_poly.entity_id
_entity_poly.type
_entity_poly.pdbx_seq_one_letter_code
_entity_poly.pdbx_strand_id
1 'polypeptide(L)'
;MNPLKRLGCRRTSILGLLAATVLATPGTATGAPDAVRASTLGAQAAQSGRYFGTAVAAGRLGDRTYTGILDREFNMVTPENEMKWDATEPSRGSFNFGPGDQIVNRATSHGQRMRGHTLVWHSQLPGWVSSIRDANTLRSVMNNHINTVANHYRGKIYAWDVVNEAFADGGSGQLRSSVFRDVLGNGFLEEAFHTARTADPGAKLCYNDYNIDDWNAAKTQGVYRMVRDFKARGVPIDCVGLQAHFGAGGPPGSFQTTLSSFAALGVDVQITELDIAQASPTAYANTVRACMNVARCTGITVWGIRDSDSWRSSENPLLFDRNGNKKSAYNAALTTLGGTPATTRGAPDATALPSRYSWSSSGQLIAPKPDSTHNIAGIKDPTVVQYNGKYHVFASTASSSGYNLVYLNFSDWSQAGSATHHYLDRTAIGSGYRAAPQVFYNAQQRLWYLVYQTGNASYSTNPDISNPNGWSAPRNFYSSMPDIIRQNIGNGYWVDMWVICDSANCYLFSSDDNGHLYRSQTTVGQFPNGFTNTVIALQDSKNALFEASNVYKVQGSNQYLLLVEAIGSDGRRYFRSWTSASLAGSWTQLAASESNPFARANNVSFPAGAWTRDVSHGEMIRAGYDQTLTIPACRLQYLYQGLNPNAGGDYNLLPWRLGLLTQTNSTC
;
A
#
# COMPACT_ATOMS: atom_id res chain seq x y z
N MET A 1 75.77 13.91 4.41
CA MET A 1 76.32 12.56 4.12
C MET A 1 75.25 11.75 3.38
N ASN A 2 75.67 11.03 2.34
CA ASN A 2 74.89 10.55 1.18
C ASN A 2 73.77 9.52 1.42
N PRO A 3 72.70 9.58 0.58
CA PRO A 3 71.86 8.44 0.18
C PRO A 3 71.87 8.21 -1.36
N LEU A 4 71.92 6.96 -1.85
CA LEU A 4 71.70 6.59 -3.28
C LEU A 4 71.11 5.17 -3.35
N LYS A 5 69.86 4.98 -3.82
CA LYS A 5 69.38 4.81 -5.22
C LYS A 5 69.76 3.48 -5.89
N ARG A 6 68.76 2.81 -6.51
CA ARG A 6 68.88 2.22 -7.85
C ARG A 6 67.52 2.13 -8.57
N LEU A 7 67.50 2.65 -9.80
CA LEU A 7 66.47 2.56 -10.83
C LEU A 7 66.94 1.58 -11.94
N GLY A 8 65.98 0.96 -12.65
CA GLY A 8 65.89 1.08 -14.11
C GLY A 8 66.06 -0.16 -15.02
N CYS A 9 65.01 -0.44 -15.82
CA CYS A 9 64.97 -0.44 -17.31
C CYS A 9 64.59 -1.74 -18.08
N ARG A 10 63.40 -1.67 -18.74
CA ARG A 10 62.93 -2.12 -20.09
C ARG A 10 63.30 -3.50 -20.69
N ARG A 11 62.28 -4.19 -21.25
CA ARG A 11 62.12 -4.47 -22.71
C ARG A 11 60.79 -5.18 -23.11
N THR A 12 60.08 -4.55 -24.07
CA THR A 12 59.31 -5.06 -25.25
C THR A 12 58.41 -6.32 -25.19
N SER A 13 57.17 -6.19 -25.68
CA SER A 13 56.51 -7.19 -26.55
C SER A 13 55.39 -6.55 -27.41
N ILE A 14 55.15 -7.17 -28.56
CA ILE A 14 54.61 -6.66 -29.83
C ILE A 14 53.08 -6.80 -29.94
N LEU A 15 52.49 -5.93 -30.76
CA LEU A 15 51.09 -5.89 -31.22
C LEU A 15 50.56 -7.22 -31.79
N GLY A 16 49.30 -7.50 -31.49
CA GLY A 16 48.40 -8.32 -32.31
C GLY A 16 46.97 -7.77 -32.23
N LEU A 17 46.59 -6.89 -33.17
CA LEU A 17 45.21 -6.43 -33.35
C LEU A 17 44.42 -7.52 -34.11
N LEU A 18 43.42 -8.12 -33.46
CA LEU A 18 42.31 -8.77 -34.14
C LEU A 18 41.14 -7.78 -34.18
N ALA A 19 40.88 -7.22 -35.36
CA ALA A 19 39.69 -6.44 -35.63
C ALA A 19 38.51 -7.40 -35.88
N ALA A 20 37.62 -7.53 -34.90
CA ALA A 20 36.29 -8.10 -35.11
C ALA A 20 35.32 -6.94 -35.36
N THR A 21 34.94 -6.77 -36.63
CA THR A 21 33.85 -5.89 -37.06
C THR A 21 32.52 -6.43 -36.55
N VAL A 22 32.07 -5.94 -35.39
CA VAL A 22 30.68 -6.13 -34.95
C VAL A 22 29.81 -5.16 -35.74
N LEU A 23 29.00 -5.70 -36.66
CA LEU A 23 27.87 -4.98 -37.23
C LEU A 23 26.90 -4.63 -36.09
N ALA A 24 26.91 -3.38 -35.66
CA ALA A 24 25.86 -2.82 -34.83
C ALA A 24 24.60 -2.69 -35.70
N THR A 25 23.70 -3.67 -35.61
CA THR A 25 22.29 -3.42 -35.96
C THR A 25 21.75 -2.38 -34.97
N PRO A 26 20.97 -1.39 -35.41
CA PRO A 26 20.28 -0.50 -34.49
C PRO A 26 19.22 -1.34 -33.76
N GLY A 27 19.60 -1.87 -32.60
CA GLY A 27 18.67 -2.50 -31.69
C GLY A 27 17.63 -1.45 -31.30
N THR A 28 16.39 -1.67 -31.71
CA THR A 28 15.23 -0.94 -31.21
C THR A 28 15.29 -0.98 -29.70
N ALA A 29 15.49 0.18 -29.06
CA ALA A 29 15.41 0.31 -27.61
C ALA A 29 14.02 -0.13 -27.16
N THR A 30 13.89 -1.39 -26.71
CA THR A 30 12.69 -1.88 -26.05
C THR A 30 12.60 -1.15 -24.72
N GLY A 31 11.67 -0.19 -24.64
CA GLY A 31 11.45 0.63 -23.46
C GLY A 31 11.30 -0.20 -22.19
N ALA A 32 11.81 0.32 -21.08
CA ALA A 32 11.64 -0.27 -19.76
C ALA A 32 10.15 -0.53 -19.47
N PRO A 33 9.78 -1.66 -18.85
CA PRO A 33 8.38 -1.96 -18.54
C PRO A 33 7.81 -0.95 -17.53
N ASP A 34 6.57 -0.51 -17.76
CA ASP A 34 5.83 0.44 -16.92
C ASP A 34 5.64 -0.11 -15.48
N ALA A 35 6.00 0.69 -14.47
CA ALA A 35 5.75 0.37 -13.06
C ALA A 35 4.24 0.19 -12.78
N VAL A 36 3.89 -0.70 -11.84
CA VAL A 36 2.50 -0.97 -11.42
C VAL A 36 1.87 0.30 -10.85
N ARG A 37 0.92 0.86 -11.58
CA ARG A 37 0.32 2.16 -11.27
C ARG A 37 -0.89 1.98 -10.35
N ALA A 38 -0.82 2.46 -9.11
CA ALA A 38 -1.97 2.50 -8.20
C ALA A 38 -3.04 3.51 -8.66
N SER A 39 -4.28 3.30 -8.21
CA SER A 39 -5.46 4.07 -8.65
C SER A 39 -5.94 5.14 -7.65
N THR A 40 -5.34 5.19 -6.45
CA THR A 40 -5.61 6.22 -5.42
C THR A 40 -4.36 7.05 -5.13
N LEU A 41 -4.55 8.30 -4.71
CA LEU A 41 -3.45 9.26 -4.50
C LEU A 41 -2.47 8.78 -3.42
N GLY A 42 -2.99 8.39 -2.25
CA GLY A 42 -2.19 7.91 -1.13
C GLY A 42 -1.43 6.63 -1.44
N ALA A 43 -2.06 5.66 -2.10
CA ALA A 43 -1.40 4.42 -2.49
C ALA A 43 -0.29 4.67 -3.52
N GLN A 44 -0.53 5.51 -4.52
CA GLN A 44 0.49 5.82 -5.53
C GLN A 44 1.67 6.60 -4.94
N ALA A 45 1.40 7.60 -4.08
CA ALA A 45 2.47 8.35 -3.42
C ALA A 45 3.36 7.43 -2.55
N ALA A 46 2.74 6.47 -1.85
CA ALA A 46 3.44 5.52 -0.98
C ALA A 46 4.46 4.65 -1.72
N GLN A 47 4.27 4.36 -3.02
CA GLN A 47 5.24 3.60 -3.82
C GLN A 47 6.61 4.27 -3.90
N SER A 48 6.67 5.58 -3.71
CA SER A 48 7.92 6.36 -3.69
C SER A 48 8.38 6.77 -2.29
N GLY A 49 7.78 6.19 -1.24
CA GLY A 49 8.00 6.56 0.16
C GLY A 49 7.32 7.87 0.58
N ARG A 50 6.57 8.52 -0.32
CA ARG A 50 5.87 9.79 -0.08
C ARG A 50 4.47 9.57 0.49
N TYR A 51 3.91 10.61 1.08
CA TYR A 51 2.49 10.63 1.43
C TYR A 51 1.67 11.54 0.48
N PHE A 52 0.38 11.24 0.38
CA PHE A 52 -0.63 12.15 -0.15
C PHE A 52 -1.75 12.24 0.88
N GLY A 53 -1.89 13.42 1.49
CA GLY A 53 -2.75 13.66 2.63
C GLY A 53 -3.85 14.69 2.37
N THR A 54 -4.69 14.88 3.38
CA THR A 54 -5.75 15.90 3.36
C THR A 54 -5.95 16.53 4.75
N ALA A 55 -6.46 17.75 4.76
CA ALA A 55 -6.94 18.41 5.98
C ALA A 55 -8.31 17.85 6.42
N VAL A 56 -8.46 17.60 7.71
CA VAL A 56 -9.64 16.97 8.29
C VAL A 56 -10.23 17.81 9.41
N ALA A 57 -11.55 18.02 9.36
CA ALA A 57 -12.33 18.62 10.42
C ALA A 57 -13.13 17.54 11.18
N ALA A 58 -13.05 17.53 12.50
CA ALA A 58 -13.71 16.54 13.35
C ALA A 58 -15.24 16.57 13.17
N GLY A 59 -15.81 17.77 13.01
CA GLY A 59 -17.25 17.96 12.75
C GLY A 59 -17.76 17.33 11.44
N ARG A 60 -16.88 16.93 10.53
CA ARG A 60 -17.23 16.27 9.26
C ARG A 60 -17.14 14.75 9.33
N LEU A 61 -16.63 14.16 10.42
CA LEU A 61 -16.44 12.71 10.53
C LEU A 61 -17.74 11.90 10.54
N GLY A 62 -18.90 12.54 10.72
CA GLY A 62 -20.22 11.92 10.55
C GLY A 62 -20.69 11.82 9.09
N ASP A 63 -20.08 12.55 8.16
CA ASP A 63 -20.41 12.51 6.73
C ASP A 63 -19.74 11.30 6.05
N ARG A 64 -20.56 10.37 5.56
CA ARG A 64 -20.09 9.12 4.91
C ARG A 64 -19.36 9.37 3.59
N THR A 65 -19.73 10.39 2.84
CA THR A 65 -19.04 10.73 1.59
C THR A 65 -17.67 11.31 1.90
N TYR A 66 -17.61 12.23 2.87
CA TYR A 66 -16.36 12.82 3.35
C TYR A 66 -15.39 11.74 3.84
N THR A 67 -15.84 10.89 4.74
CA THR A 67 -15.05 9.81 5.33
C THR A 67 -14.69 8.70 4.35
N GLY A 68 -15.61 8.35 3.44
CA GLY A 68 -15.34 7.36 2.39
C GLY A 68 -14.27 7.81 1.40
N ILE A 69 -14.16 9.11 1.12
CA ILE A 69 -13.06 9.67 0.31
C ILE A 69 -11.79 9.74 1.16
N LEU A 70 -11.88 10.22 2.41
CA LEU A 70 -10.76 10.32 3.36
C LEU A 70 -9.97 9.01 3.44
N ASP A 71 -10.66 7.92 3.77
CA ASP A 71 -10.02 6.64 4.06
C ASP A 71 -9.50 5.94 2.79
N ARG A 72 -10.13 6.21 1.64
CA ARG A 72 -9.80 5.58 0.36
C ARG A 72 -8.61 6.25 -0.33
N GLU A 73 -8.56 7.57 -0.29
CA GLU A 73 -7.70 8.36 -1.18
C GLU A 73 -6.44 8.88 -0.51
N PHE A 74 -6.41 8.99 0.81
CA PHE A 74 -5.33 9.66 1.53
C PHE A 74 -4.66 8.73 2.55
N ASN A 75 -3.34 8.87 2.71
CA ASN A 75 -2.54 8.10 3.68
C ASN A 75 -1.90 8.97 4.77
N MET A 76 -2.30 10.24 4.84
CA MET A 76 -1.85 11.24 5.81
C MET A 76 -3.00 12.19 6.13
N VAL A 77 -3.14 12.56 7.40
CA VAL A 77 -4.18 13.47 7.89
C VAL A 77 -3.58 14.63 8.67
N THR A 78 -4.10 15.83 8.42
CA THR A 78 -3.79 17.04 9.20
C THR A 78 -5.09 17.57 9.81
N PRO A 79 -5.22 17.71 11.13
CA PRO A 79 -6.37 18.40 11.74
C PRO A 79 -6.42 19.85 11.27
N GLU A 80 -7.56 20.30 10.75
CA GLU A 80 -7.70 21.64 10.17
C GLU A 80 -7.63 22.71 11.26
N ASN A 81 -8.44 22.58 12.31
CA ASN A 81 -8.52 23.54 13.41
C ASN A 81 -8.34 22.92 14.80
N GLU A 82 -8.56 21.62 14.92
CA GLU A 82 -8.72 20.91 16.19
C GLU A 82 -7.44 20.81 17.02
N MET A 83 -6.28 21.11 16.42
CA MET A 83 -4.98 21.14 17.10
C MET A 83 -4.38 22.56 17.18
N LYS A 84 -5.14 23.61 16.83
CA LYS A 84 -4.71 25.00 17.05
C LYS A 84 -4.83 25.38 18.52
N TRP A 85 -4.10 26.41 18.94
CA TRP A 85 -4.01 26.77 20.36
C TRP A 85 -5.37 27.17 20.95
N ASP A 86 -6.19 27.94 20.22
CA ASP A 86 -7.53 28.31 20.70
C ASP A 86 -8.47 27.11 20.91
N ALA A 87 -8.33 26.06 20.11
CA ALA A 87 -9.08 24.82 20.25
C ALA A 87 -8.55 23.93 21.39
N THR A 88 -7.22 23.81 21.49
CA THR A 88 -6.56 22.89 22.42
C THR A 88 -6.39 23.45 23.82
N GLU A 89 -6.27 24.76 24.00
CA GLU A 89 -6.13 25.43 25.30
C GLU A 89 -6.90 26.77 25.32
N PRO A 90 -8.24 26.75 25.23
CA PRO A 90 -9.07 27.96 25.16
C PRO A 90 -8.93 28.87 26.39
N SER A 91 -8.63 28.29 27.56
CA SER A 91 -8.32 28.99 28.79
C SER A 91 -7.07 28.39 29.45
N ARG A 92 -6.29 29.24 30.14
CA ARG A 92 -4.96 28.88 30.67
C ARG A 92 -5.02 27.60 31.51
N GLY A 93 -4.27 26.59 31.10
CA GLY A 93 -4.17 25.29 31.78
C GLY A 93 -5.36 24.35 31.58
N SER A 94 -6.38 24.74 30.83
CA SER A 94 -7.55 23.90 30.53
C SER A 94 -7.46 23.37 29.10
N PHE A 95 -6.94 22.15 28.96
CA PHE A 95 -6.76 21.52 27.66
C PHE A 95 -7.99 20.75 27.18
N ASN A 96 -8.33 20.89 25.90
CA ASN A 96 -9.37 20.12 25.22
C ASN A 96 -8.79 19.35 24.04
N PHE A 97 -8.60 18.04 24.21
CA PHE A 97 -8.07 17.16 23.17
C PHE A 97 -9.15 16.38 22.40
N GLY A 98 -10.41 16.43 22.82
CA GLY A 98 -11.47 15.57 22.29
C GLY A 98 -11.59 15.58 20.77
N PRO A 99 -11.72 16.75 20.11
CA PRO A 99 -11.80 16.83 18.65
C PRO A 99 -10.53 16.32 17.94
N GLY A 100 -9.34 16.63 18.45
CA GLY A 100 -8.08 16.14 17.89
C GLY A 100 -7.91 14.63 18.06
N ASP A 101 -8.29 14.08 19.21
CA ASP A 101 -8.28 12.64 19.49
C ASP A 101 -9.22 11.87 18.56
N GLN A 102 -10.38 12.42 18.21
CA GLN A 102 -11.28 11.80 17.22
C GLN A 102 -10.60 11.60 15.86
N ILE A 103 -9.87 12.62 15.40
CA ILE A 103 -9.14 12.56 14.12
C ILE A 103 -7.96 11.58 14.22
N VAL A 104 -7.17 11.65 15.29
CA VAL A 104 -6.03 10.75 15.51
C VAL A 104 -6.47 9.29 15.59
N ASN A 105 -7.57 9.00 16.29
CA ASN A 105 -8.10 7.65 16.42
C ASN A 105 -8.56 7.10 15.07
N ARG A 106 -9.24 7.91 14.25
CA ARG A 106 -9.61 7.52 12.89
C ARG A 106 -8.37 7.27 12.02
N ALA A 107 -7.44 8.22 11.97
CA ALA A 107 -6.24 8.06 11.16
C ALA A 107 -5.48 6.77 11.53
N THR A 108 -5.36 6.51 12.83
CA THR A 108 -4.74 5.27 13.35
C THR A 108 -5.50 4.03 12.91
N SER A 109 -6.84 4.01 13.00
CA SER A 109 -7.65 2.85 12.60
C SER A 109 -7.62 2.56 11.09
N HIS A 110 -7.26 3.57 10.28
CA HIS A 110 -7.14 3.46 8.83
C HIS A 110 -5.67 3.42 8.33
N GLY A 111 -4.69 3.26 9.23
CA GLY A 111 -3.28 3.18 8.88
C GLY A 111 -2.70 4.47 8.25
N GLN A 112 -3.36 5.59 8.48
CA GLN A 112 -2.94 6.90 8.00
C GLN A 112 -1.93 7.53 8.97
N ARG A 113 -0.96 8.27 8.43
CA ARG A 113 -0.01 9.06 9.22
C ARG A 113 -0.68 10.37 9.70
N MET A 114 -0.20 10.95 10.80
CA MET A 114 -0.75 12.20 11.35
C MET A 114 0.25 13.36 11.30
N ARG A 115 -0.19 14.53 10.84
CA ARG A 115 0.51 15.81 11.03
C ARG A 115 -0.15 16.52 12.20
N GLY A 116 0.63 16.95 13.17
CA GLY A 116 0.14 17.85 14.21
C GLY A 116 0.19 19.31 13.72
N HIS A 117 -0.94 20.01 13.75
CA HIS A 117 -1.08 21.37 13.20
C HIS A 117 -1.96 22.21 14.13
N THR A 118 -1.40 23.12 14.93
CA THR A 118 0.01 23.55 15.02
C THR A 118 0.31 24.02 16.45
N LEU A 119 1.58 23.94 16.88
CA LEU A 119 1.96 24.21 18.28
C LEU A 119 2.09 25.69 18.61
N VAL A 120 2.67 26.50 17.71
CA VAL A 120 2.83 27.95 17.93
C VAL A 120 2.39 28.69 16.67
N TRP A 121 1.30 29.44 16.79
CA TRP A 121 0.77 30.28 15.73
C TRP A 121 0.24 31.60 16.29
N HIS A 122 0.44 32.68 15.55
CA HIS A 122 0.01 34.02 15.95
C HIS A 122 -1.49 34.25 15.71
N SER A 123 -2.09 33.49 14.81
CA SER A 123 -3.53 33.50 14.54
C SER A 123 -4.22 32.36 15.27
N GLN A 124 -5.55 32.46 15.44
CA GLN A 124 -6.35 31.50 16.22
C GLN A 124 -5.70 31.19 17.58
N LEU A 125 -5.25 32.26 18.23
CA LEU A 125 -4.58 32.25 19.52
C LEU A 125 -5.55 32.78 20.59
N PRO A 126 -5.70 32.11 21.75
CA PRO A 126 -6.57 32.59 22.80
C PRO A 126 -6.23 34.02 23.23
N GLY A 127 -7.26 34.83 23.52
CA GLY A 127 -7.08 36.22 23.98
C GLY A 127 -6.25 36.33 25.26
N TRP A 128 -6.25 35.31 26.11
CA TRP A 128 -5.46 35.27 27.34
C TRP A 128 -3.95 35.11 27.06
N VAL A 129 -3.55 34.52 25.92
CA VAL A 129 -2.13 34.43 25.52
C VAL A 129 -1.71 35.73 24.84
N SER A 130 -2.52 36.24 23.91
CA SER A 130 -2.21 37.45 23.14
C SER A 130 -2.18 38.74 23.97
N SER A 131 -2.70 38.72 25.20
CA SER A 131 -2.64 39.83 26.18
C SER A 131 -1.42 39.80 27.10
N ILE A 132 -0.61 38.73 27.09
CA ILE A 132 0.58 38.63 27.96
C ILE A 132 1.67 39.60 27.45
N ARG A 133 2.22 40.40 28.36
CA ARG A 133 3.33 41.34 28.08
C ARG A 133 4.59 41.05 28.88
N ASP A 134 4.51 40.19 29.89
CA ASP A 134 5.66 39.71 30.65
C ASP A 134 6.35 38.56 29.91
N ALA A 135 7.64 38.71 29.61
CA ALA A 135 8.40 37.76 28.81
C ALA A 135 8.59 36.41 29.50
N ASN A 136 8.76 36.38 30.82
CA ASN A 136 8.92 35.13 31.56
C ASN A 136 7.61 34.33 31.57
N THR A 137 6.49 35.01 31.77
CA THR A 137 5.16 34.43 31.73
C THR A 137 4.85 33.87 30.35
N LEU A 138 5.05 34.65 29.28
CA LEU A 138 4.74 34.18 27.92
C LEU A 138 5.63 33.01 27.51
N ARG A 139 6.93 33.04 27.86
CA ARG A 139 7.85 31.94 27.62
C ARG A 139 7.40 30.67 28.32
N SER A 140 7.04 30.76 29.61
CA SER A 140 6.52 29.63 30.37
C SER A 140 5.22 29.08 29.77
N VAL A 141 4.33 29.96 29.33
CA VAL A 141 3.06 29.59 28.68
C VAL A 141 3.30 28.85 27.36
N MET A 142 4.17 29.38 26.50
CA MET A 142 4.55 28.73 25.23
C MET A 142 5.16 27.36 25.45
N ASN A 143 6.14 27.25 26.36
CA ASN A 143 6.78 25.98 26.63
C ASN A 143 5.83 24.98 27.28
N ASN A 144 4.94 25.42 28.18
CA ASN A 144 3.92 24.55 28.76
C ASN A 144 2.95 24.01 27.70
N HIS A 145 2.49 24.87 26.79
CA HIS A 145 1.59 24.47 25.71
C HIS A 145 2.25 23.43 24.79
N ILE A 146 3.45 23.72 24.28
CA ILE A 146 4.21 22.80 23.42
C ILE A 146 4.39 21.45 24.12
N ASN A 147 4.85 21.46 25.38
CA ASN A 147 5.05 20.23 26.14
C ASN A 147 3.74 19.46 26.33
N THR A 148 2.66 20.13 26.71
CA THR A 148 1.40 19.46 27.04
C THR A 148 0.77 18.83 25.79
N VAL A 149 0.69 19.58 24.68
CA VAL A 149 0.11 19.10 23.43
C VAL A 149 0.99 18.01 22.78
N ALA A 150 2.30 18.24 22.65
CA ALA A 150 3.18 17.27 22.01
C ALA A 150 3.33 15.98 22.83
N ASN A 151 3.34 16.05 24.17
CA ASN A 151 3.34 14.84 25.02
C ASN A 151 2.04 14.04 24.90
N HIS A 152 0.88 14.71 24.82
CA HIS A 152 -0.41 14.03 24.69
C HIS A 152 -0.49 13.16 23.42
N TYR A 153 0.04 13.65 22.31
CA TYR A 153 0.04 12.93 21.02
C TYR A 153 1.34 12.17 20.72
N ARG A 154 2.27 12.09 21.66
CA ARG A 154 3.59 11.49 21.46
C ARG A 154 3.49 10.08 20.89
N GLY A 155 4.28 9.80 19.85
CA GLY A 155 4.31 8.50 19.16
C GLY A 155 3.15 8.27 18.18
N LYS A 156 2.18 9.19 18.08
CA LYS A 156 1.10 9.16 17.09
C LYS A 156 1.33 10.13 15.93
N ILE A 157 2.24 11.10 16.09
CA ILE A 157 2.50 12.16 15.11
C ILE A 157 3.71 11.82 14.25
N TYR A 158 3.54 11.91 12.93
CA TYR A 158 4.63 11.80 11.95
C TYR A 158 5.44 13.10 11.88
N ALA A 159 4.76 14.25 11.83
CA ALA A 159 5.38 15.57 11.76
C ALA A 159 4.57 16.63 12.51
N TRP A 160 5.24 17.51 13.23
CA TRP A 160 4.67 18.69 13.86
C TRP A 160 4.93 19.94 13.05
N ASP A 161 3.90 20.76 12.85
CA ASP A 161 4.09 22.19 12.63
C ASP A 161 4.41 22.83 13.98
N VAL A 162 5.70 23.09 14.19
CA VAL A 162 6.18 23.65 15.47
C VAL A 162 5.86 25.14 15.54
N VAL A 163 6.18 25.86 14.46
CA VAL A 163 5.84 27.27 14.32
C VAL A 163 5.20 27.47 12.95
N ASN A 164 4.03 28.09 12.95
CA ASN A 164 3.29 28.42 11.74
C ASN A 164 3.38 29.93 11.44
N GLU A 165 3.67 30.27 10.19
CA GLU A 165 3.53 31.61 9.62
C GLU A 165 4.22 32.74 10.40
N ALA A 166 5.47 32.53 10.80
CA ALA A 166 6.22 33.51 11.60
C ALA A 166 6.82 34.65 10.77
N PHE A 167 6.94 34.52 9.44
CA PHE A 167 7.49 35.57 8.59
C PHE A 167 6.39 36.52 8.07
N ALA A 168 6.74 37.80 7.96
CA ALA A 168 5.87 38.84 7.44
C ALA A 168 5.72 38.72 5.92
N ASP A 169 4.54 39.08 5.43
CA ASP A 169 4.32 39.26 4.00
C ASP A 169 5.03 40.52 3.50
N GLY A 170 5.30 40.57 2.18
CA GLY A 170 5.99 41.69 1.53
C GLY A 170 7.51 41.55 1.44
N GLY A 171 8.20 42.68 1.29
CA GLY A 171 9.59 42.74 0.83
C GLY A 171 10.68 42.66 1.90
N SER A 172 10.35 42.55 3.19
CA SER A 172 11.34 42.68 4.28
C SER A 172 12.14 41.40 4.53
N GLY A 173 11.53 40.23 4.31
CA GLY A 173 12.11 38.93 4.70
C GLY A 173 12.36 38.82 6.20
N GLN A 174 11.57 39.51 7.02
CA GLN A 174 11.65 39.55 8.49
C GLN A 174 10.48 38.80 9.13
N LEU A 175 10.62 38.49 10.43
CA LEU A 175 9.51 37.98 11.23
C LEU A 175 8.36 39.00 11.31
N ARG A 176 7.11 38.53 11.34
CA ARG A 176 5.93 39.36 11.55
C ARG A 176 5.79 39.79 13.00
N SER A 177 5.18 40.94 13.25
CA SER A 177 4.75 41.30 14.62
C SER A 177 3.74 40.27 15.10
N SER A 178 3.97 39.78 16.31
CA SER A 178 3.14 38.82 17.01
C SER A 178 3.47 38.93 18.50
N VAL A 179 2.56 38.51 19.39
CA VAL A 179 2.85 38.52 20.83
C VAL A 179 4.15 37.79 21.15
N PHE A 180 4.45 36.69 20.45
CA PHE A 180 5.68 35.93 20.63
C PHE A 180 6.90 36.73 20.20
N ARG A 181 6.92 37.32 19.00
CA ARG A 181 8.07 38.13 18.54
C ARG A 181 8.25 39.38 19.38
N ASP A 182 7.17 40.09 19.68
CA ASP A 182 7.23 41.42 20.28
C ASP A 182 7.63 41.35 21.77
N VAL A 183 7.29 40.25 22.45
CA VAL A 183 7.58 40.05 23.88
C VAL A 183 8.81 39.16 24.09
N LEU A 184 9.02 38.11 23.30
CA LEU A 184 10.14 37.16 23.46
C LEU A 184 11.35 37.45 22.56
N GLY A 185 11.18 38.28 21.53
CA GLY A 185 12.18 38.49 20.48
C GLY A 185 12.31 37.30 19.53
N ASN A 186 13.19 37.40 18.54
CA ASN A 186 13.31 36.41 17.45
C ASN A 186 13.71 34.99 17.92
N GLY A 187 14.27 34.85 19.13
CA GLY A 187 14.72 33.58 19.69
C GLY A 187 13.59 32.58 20.01
N PHE A 188 12.32 33.02 20.03
CA PHE A 188 11.19 32.15 20.36
C PHE A 188 11.04 30.95 19.42
N LEU A 189 11.43 31.09 18.14
CA LEU A 189 11.33 30.00 17.16
C LEU A 189 12.26 28.85 17.56
N GLU A 190 13.53 29.15 17.80
CA GLU A 190 14.52 28.15 18.22
C GLU A 190 14.11 27.49 19.54
N GLU A 191 13.64 28.29 20.50
CA GLU A 191 13.13 27.79 21.76
C GLU A 191 11.97 26.81 21.55
N ALA A 192 11.00 27.13 20.69
CA ALA A 192 9.88 26.25 20.37
C ALA A 192 10.34 24.91 19.75
N PHE A 193 11.35 24.93 18.86
CA PHE A 193 11.92 23.71 18.28
C PHE A 193 12.63 22.84 19.31
N HIS A 194 13.40 23.42 20.23
CA HIS A 194 14.03 22.66 21.32
C HIS A 194 13.00 22.07 22.29
N THR A 195 11.97 22.83 22.65
CA THR A 195 10.88 22.35 23.50
C THR A 195 10.12 21.22 22.81
N ALA A 196 9.76 21.36 21.54
CA ALA A 196 9.05 20.33 20.77
C ALA A 196 9.89 19.04 20.64
N ARG A 197 11.21 19.16 20.40
CA ARG A 197 12.11 18.00 20.37
C ARG A 197 12.17 17.24 21.69
N THR A 198 12.12 17.97 22.79
CA THR A 198 12.13 17.36 24.13
C THR A 198 10.82 16.61 24.40
N ALA A 199 9.69 17.20 24.01
CA ALA A 199 8.37 16.61 24.22
C ALA A 199 8.10 15.38 23.31
N ASP A 200 8.43 15.49 22.02
CA ASP A 200 8.23 14.39 21.05
C ASP A 200 9.48 14.14 20.20
N PRO A 201 10.46 13.38 20.73
CA PRO A 201 11.73 13.14 20.03
C PRO A 201 11.58 12.31 18.76
N GLY A 202 10.47 11.59 18.59
CA GLY A 202 10.23 10.69 17.45
C GLY A 202 9.59 11.37 16.23
N ALA A 203 8.96 12.53 16.42
CA ALA A 203 8.33 13.27 15.34
C ALA A 203 9.34 14.10 14.53
N LYS A 204 8.99 14.34 13.26
CA LYS A 204 9.64 15.35 12.43
C LYS A 204 9.19 16.74 12.87
N LEU A 205 10.12 17.68 13.03
CA LEU A 205 9.80 19.05 13.42
C LEU A 205 9.89 19.99 12.22
N CYS A 206 8.74 20.55 11.81
CA CYS A 206 8.63 21.41 10.63
C CYS A 206 8.37 22.87 11.01
N TYR A 207 8.93 23.77 10.21
CA TYR A 207 8.43 25.13 10.06
C TYR A 207 7.41 25.17 8.92
N ASN A 208 6.25 25.82 9.08
CA ASN A 208 5.17 25.85 8.07
C ASN A 208 4.75 27.30 7.77
N ASP A 209 4.59 27.67 6.50
CA ASP A 209 4.23 29.05 6.12
C ASP A 209 3.64 29.11 4.71
N TYR A 210 2.81 30.12 4.44
CA TYR A 210 2.29 30.47 3.12
C TYR A 210 3.16 31.52 2.44
N ASN A 211 2.99 31.72 1.12
CA ASN A 211 3.72 32.72 0.34
C ASN A 211 5.26 32.56 0.43
N ILE A 212 5.72 31.32 0.62
CA ILE A 212 7.15 30.97 0.58
C ILE A 212 7.46 30.08 -0.64
N ASP A 213 6.62 30.17 -1.67
CA ASP A 213 6.66 29.33 -2.87
C ASP A 213 7.51 29.92 -4.00
N ASP A 214 7.67 31.24 -4.03
CA ASP A 214 8.53 31.92 -5.00
C ASP A 214 9.94 32.14 -4.43
N TRP A 215 10.94 31.53 -5.06
CA TRP A 215 12.34 31.64 -4.66
C TRP A 215 12.82 33.09 -4.56
N ASN A 216 12.30 33.99 -5.40
CA ASN A 216 12.74 35.39 -5.45
C ASN A 216 12.06 36.27 -4.39
N ALA A 217 11.03 35.76 -3.70
CA ALA A 217 10.32 36.52 -2.69
C ALA A 217 11.20 36.73 -1.44
N ALA A 218 11.19 37.95 -0.91
CA ALA A 218 11.96 38.28 0.29
C ALA A 218 11.58 37.41 1.50
N LYS A 219 10.29 37.06 1.62
CA LYS A 219 9.77 36.14 2.65
C LYS A 219 10.42 34.76 2.55
N THR A 220 10.41 34.14 1.37
CA THR A 220 11.09 32.86 1.09
C THR A 220 12.57 32.92 1.45
N GLN A 221 13.26 34.00 1.05
CA GLN A 221 14.67 34.20 1.38
C GLN A 221 14.92 34.40 2.88
N GLY A 222 13.98 35.01 3.61
CA GLY A 222 13.99 35.12 5.07
C GLY A 222 13.93 33.75 5.75
N VAL A 223 12.96 32.93 5.36
CA VAL A 223 12.80 31.56 5.87
C VAL A 223 14.02 30.71 5.53
N TYR A 224 14.53 30.79 4.29
CA TYR A 224 15.75 30.08 3.88
C TYR A 224 16.95 30.44 4.77
N ARG A 225 17.16 31.72 5.08
CA ARG A 225 18.24 32.16 5.98
C ARG A 225 18.08 31.58 7.39
N MET A 226 16.85 31.56 7.92
CA MET A 226 16.57 30.96 9.23
C MET A 226 16.86 29.46 9.24
N VAL A 227 16.35 28.71 8.26
CA VAL A 227 16.57 27.26 8.18
C VAL A 227 18.06 26.95 8.08
N ARG A 228 18.79 27.70 7.24
CA ARG A 228 20.25 27.57 7.10
C ARG A 228 20.97 27.81 8.43
N ASP A 229 20.62 28.88 9.14
CA ASP A 229 21.18 29.20 10.45
C ASP A 229 20.89 28.10 11.49
N PHE A 230 19.64 27.64 11.56
CA PHE A 230 19.23 26.57 12.47
C PHE A 230 19.99 25.27 12.21
N LYS A 231 20.14 24.87 10.93
CA LYS A 231 20.94 23.70 10.56
C LYS A 231 22.42 23.88 10.90
N ALA A 232 22.98 25.08 10.73
CA ALA A 232 24.37 25.36 11.07
C ALA A 232 24.63 25.28 12.58
N ARG A 233 23.66 25.69 13.41
CA ARG A 233 23.78 25.70 14.87
C ARG A 233 23.24 24.44 15.56
N GLY A 234 22.67 23.49 14.81
CA GLY A 234 22.14 22.25 15.37
C GLY A 234 20.76 22.38 16.02
N VAL A 235 20.00 23.44 15.71
CA VAL A 235 18.58 23.55 16.11
C VAL A 235 17.79 22.42 15.43
N PRO A 236 16.88 21.71 16.14
CA PRO A 236 16.34 20.44 15.66
C PRO A 236 15.20 20.59 14.63
N ILE A 237 15.46 21.30 13.53
CA ILE A 237 14.56 21.44 12.39
C ILE A 237 14.80 20.32 11.36
N ASP A 238 13.72 19.58 11.05
CA ASP A 238 13.75 18.47 10.11
C ASP A 238 13.12 18.80 8.77
N CYS A 239 12.17 19.74 8.73
CA CYS A 239 11.37 20.00 7.55
C CYS A 239 10.91 21.46 7.40
N VAL A 240 10.55 21.81 6.17
CA VAL A 240 9.81 23.02 5.82
C VAL A 240 8.54 22.63 5.07
N GLY A 241 7.39 23.05 5.59
CA GLY A 241 6.08 22.97 4.95
C GLY A 241 5.78 24.26 4.19
N LEU A 242 5.38 24.14 2.92
CA LEU A 242 4.98 25.26 2.08
C LEU A 242 3.47 25.18 1.87
N GLN A 243 2.72 26.10 2.49
CA GLN A 243 1.26 26.19 2.38
C GLN A 243 0.88 26.69 0.97
N ALA A 244 0.53 25.76 0.10
CA ALA A 244 0.43 25.98 -1.34
C ALA A 244 -0.97 26.44 -1.78
N HIS A 245 -1.42 27.58 -1.27
CA HIS A 245 -2.68 28.24 -1.65
C HIS A 245 -2.53 29.02 -2.96
N PHE A 246 -2.62 28.34 -4.10
CA PHE A 246 -2.38 28.98 -5.40
C PHE A 246 -3.66 29.60 -6.00
N GLY A 247 -3.48 30.67 -6.76
CA GLY A 247 -4.50 31.22 -7.66
C GLY A 247 -4.68 30.35 -8.91
N ALA A 248 -5.53 30.80 -9.84
CA ALA A 248 -5.85 30.02 -11.06
C ALA A 248 -4.63 29.80 -11.98
N GLY A 249 -3.58 30.61 -11.84
CA GLY A 249 -2.31 30.46 -12.55
C GLY A 249 -1.44 29.29 -12.06
N GLY A 250 -1.74 28.71 -10.90
CA GLY A 250 -0.95 27.62 -10.31
C GLY A 250 0.33 28.08 -9.61
N PRO A 251 1.29 27.16 -9.37
CA PRO A 251 2.54 27.48 -8.67
C PRO A 251 3.40 28.47 -9.49
N PRO A 252 4.20 29.32 -8.82
CA PRO A 252 5.14 30.20 -9.51
C PRO A 252 6.20 29.41 -10.28
N GLY A 253 6.78 29.99 -11.33
CA GLY A 253 7.77 29.31 -12.17
C GLY A 253 9.03 28.86 -11.42
N SER A 254 9.34 29.51 -10.29
CA SER A 254 10.46 29.19 -9.40
C SER A 254 10.14 28.14 -8.34
N PHE A 255 8.91 27.59 -8.29
CA PHE A 255 8.46 26.73 -7.18
C PHE A 255 9.35 25.49 -6.94
N GLN A 256 9.74 24.77 -8.00
CA GLN A 256 10.66 23.64 -7.85
C GLN A 256 12.04 24.07 -7.34
N THR A 257 12.53 25.25 -7.75
CA THR A 257 13.78 25.83 -7.24
C THR A 257 13.68 26.13 -5.75
N THR A 258 12.53 26.61 -5.30
CA THR A 258 12.27 26.84 -3.88
C THR A 258 12.34 25.53 -3.08
N LEU A 259 11.63 24.49 -3.52
CA LEU A 259 11.65 23.18 -2.89
C LEU A 259 13.06 22.58 -2.85
N SER A 260 13.79 22.63 -3.97
CA SER A 260 15.15 22.07 -4.04
C SER A 260 16.15 22.84 -3.19
N SER A 261 15.98 24.16 -3.05
CA SER A 261 16.86 25.00 -2.25
C SER A 261 16.73 24.72 -0.76
N PHE A 262 15.50 24.59 -0.23
CA PHE A 262 15.32 24.13 1.15
C PHE A 262 15.86 22.71 1.36
N ALA A 263 15.56 21.79 0.44
CA ALA A 263 16.07 20.42 0.50
C ALA A 263 17.62 20.35 0.54
N ALA A 264 18.32 21.27 -0.14
CA ALA A 264 19.77 21.35 -0.15
C ALA A 264 20.38 21.71 1.22
N LEU A 265 19.60 22.30 2.13
CA LEU A 265 20.01 22.53 3.53
C LEU A 265 19.94 21.27 4.41
N GLY A 266 19.52 20.13 3.84
CA GLY A 266 19.42 18.85 4.55
C GLY A 266 18.15 18.69 5.37
N VAL A 267 17.12 19.51 5.11
CA VAL A 267 15.75 19.32 5.63
C VAL A 267 14.88 18.65 4.57
N ASP A 268 13.83 17.97 5.02
CA ASP A 268 12.76 17.50 4.14
C ASP A 268 11.87 18.69 3.74
N VAL A 269 11.25 18.63 2.57
CA VAL A 269 10.24 19.62 2.15
C VAL A 269 8.89 18.93 1.98
N GLN A 270 7.82 19.64 2.28
CA GLN A 270 6.46 19.13 2.22
C GLN A 270 5.56 20.20 1.62
N ILE A 271 4.79 19.83 0.60
CA ILE A 271 3.73 20.71 0.11
C ILE A 271 2.57 20.55 1.09
N THR A 272 2.29 21.59 1.84
CA THR A 272 1.23 21.61 2.83
C THR A 272 0.08 22.45 2.30
N GLU A 273 -1.13 22.20 2.78
CA GLU A 273 -2.30 23.06 2.51
C GLU A 273 -2.56 23.37 1.01
N LEU A 274 -2.40 22.37 0.13
CA LEU A 274 -2.59 22.55 -1.30
C LEU A 274 -4.06 22.75 -1.65
N ASP A 275 -4.37 23.94 -2.17
CA ASP A 275 -5.60 24.23 -2.90
C ASP A 275 -5.30 25.22 -4.04
N ILE A 276 -5.90 25.00 -5.22
CA ILE A 276 -5.61 25.80 -6.42
C ILE A 276 -6.92 26.27 -7.01
N ALA A 277 -7.14 27.59 -7.09
CA ALA A 277 -8.38 28.14 -7.65
C ALA A 277 -8.74 27.50 -9.00
N GLN A 278 -10.00 27.12 -9.16
CA GLN A 278 -10.58 26.41 -10.32
C GLN A 278 -10.02 25.00 -10.58
N ALA A 279 -9.09 24.53 -9.73
CA ALA A 279 -8.44 23.23 -9.84
C ALA A 279 -8.00 22.88 -11.26
N SER A 280 -7.21 23.77 -11.89
CA SER A 280 -6.64 23.50 -13.21
C SER A 280 -5.84 22.18 -13.20
N PRO A 281 -6.13 21.21 -14.09
CA PRO A 281 -5.38 19.95 -14.16
C PRO A 281 -3.89 20.17 -14.37
N THR A 282 -3.52 21.14 -15.21
CA THR A 282 -2.13 21.51 -15.48
C THR A 282 -1.45 22.07 -14.23
N ALA A 283 -2.14 22.93 -13.47
CA ALA A 283 -1.59 23.50 -12.25
C ALA A 283 -1.33 22.42 -11.20
N TYR A 284 -2.30 21.53 -10.95
CA TYR A 284 -2.13 20.41 -10.03
C TYR A 284 -1.00 19.46 -10.48
N ALA A 285 -0.94 19.12 -11.77
CA ALA A 285 0.16 18.32 -12.30
C ALA A 285 1.53 19.01 -12.11
N ASN A 286 1.63 20.31 -12.36
CA ASN A 286 2.88 21.05 -12.18
C ASN A 286 3.33 21.08 -10.71
N THR A 287 2.41 21.30 -9.77
CA THR A 287 2.69 21.25 -8.33
C THR A 287 3.16 19.86 -7.90
N VAL A 288 2.46 18.80 -8.31
CA VAL A 288 2.85 17.41 -8.00
C VAL A 288 4.22 17.09 -8.60
N ARG A 289 4.47 17.49 -9.85
CA ARG A 289 5.74 17.26 -10.54
C ARG A 289 6.90 17.97 -9.83
N ALA A 290 6.69 19.19 -9.36
CA ALA A 290 7.71 19.93 -8.61
C ALA A 290 8.14 19.17 -7.35
N CYS A 291 7.19 18.56 -6.62
CA CYS A 291 7.52 17.70 -5.49
C CYS A 291 8.25 16.41 -5.93
N MET A 292 7.74 15.72 -6.95
CA MET A 292 8.35 14.46 -7.43
C MET A 292 9.79 14.64 -7.90
N ASN A 293 10.13 15.80 -8.47
CA ASN A 293 11.47 16.16 -8.91
C ASN A 293 12.46 16.46 -7.78
N VAL A 294 12.00 16.57 -6.53
CA VAL A 294 12.85 16.82 -5.36
C VAL A 294 12.82 15.58 -4.47
N ALA A 295 13.97 14.89 -4.35
CA ALA A 295 14.07 13.64 -3.60
C ALA A 295 13.65 13.77 -2.12
N ARG A 296 13.93 14.92 -1.50
CA ARG A 296 13.53 15.25 -0.12
C ARG A 296 12.12 15.86 -0.02
N CYS A 297 11.37 15.95 -1.12
CA CYS A 297 9.95 16.26 -1.02
C CYS A 297 9.18 15.02 -0.58
N THR A 298 8.76 14.98 0.69
CA THR A 298 8.25 13.76 1.34
C THR A 298 6.73 13.59 1.24
N GLY A 299 6.00 14.59 0.76
CA GLY A 299 4.57 14.44 0.51
C GLY A 299 3.83 15.73 0.23
N ILE A 300 2.53 15.56 -0.05
CA ILE A 300 1.59 16.62 -0.41
C ILE A 300 0.34 16.46 0.45
N THR A 301 -0.14 17.53 1.07
CA THR A 301 -1.44 17.58 1.77
C THR A 301 -2.36 18.56 1.05
N VAL A 302 -3.55 18.12 0.61
CA VAL A 302 -4.58 19.04 0.10
C VAL A 302 -5.41 19.64 1.24
N TRP A 303 -5.79 20.92 1.14
CA TRP A 303 -6.48 21.62 2.24
C TRP A 303 -8.01 21.43 2.19
N GLY A 304 -8.42 20.18 2.39
CA GLY A 304 -9.80 19.72 2.40
C GLY A 304 -10.03 18.58 1.41
N ILE A 305 -11.23 18.00 1.44
CA ILE A 305 -11.60 16.83 0.63
C ILE A 305 -12.39 17.26 -0.61
N ARG A 306 -13.61 17.80 -0.43
CA ARG A 306 -14.46 18.29 -1.53
C ARG A 306 -14.41 19.79 -1.61
N ASP A 307 -14.70 20.35 -2.79
CA ASP A 307 -14.84 21.81 -2.97
C ASP A 307 -15.78 22.47 -1.93
N SER A 308 -16.81 21.77 -1.44
CA SER A 308 -17.71 22.25 -0.38
C SER A 308 -17.09 22.32 1.02
N ASP A 309 -15.98 21.63 1.23
CA ASP A 309 -15.31 21.50 2.53
C ASP A 309 -14.14 22.50 2.67
N SER A 310 -13.80 23.24 1.61
CA SER A 310 -12.72 24.23 1.62
C SER A 310 -13.21 25.61 2.09
N TRP A 311 -12.35 26.35 2.79
CA TRP A 311 -12.54 27.78 3.06
C TRP A 311 -12.62 28.62 1.77
N ARG A 312 -12.08 28.11 0.66
CA ARG A 312 -12.15 28.70 -0.69
C ARG A 312 -13.24 28.05 -1.57
N SER A 313 -14.33 27.58 -0.96
CA SER A 313 -15.36 26.79 -1.68
C SER A 313 -15.94 27.46 -2.93
N SER A 314 -16.00 28.80 -3.00
CA SER A 314 -16.45 29.55 -4.18
C SER A 314 -15.52 29.41 -5.39
N GLU A 315 -14.26 29.02 -5.17
CA GLU A 315 -13.25 28.89 -6.22
C GLU A 315 -13.10 27.46 -6.75
N ASN A 316 -13.85 26.50 -6.19
CA ASN A 316 -13.76 25.07 -6.52
C ASN A 316 -12.30 24.56 -6.57
N PRO A 317 -11.53 24.65 -5.48
CA PRO A 317 -10.07 24.59 -5.58
C PRO A 317 -9.48 23.19 -5.33
N LEU A 318 -10.31 22.20 -4.98
CA LEU A 318 -9.88 20.87 -4.55
C LEU A 318 -10.01 19.81 -5.65
N LEU A 319 -9.58 18.59 -5.33
CA LEU A 319 -9.52 17.45 -6.24
C LEU A 319 -10.87 16.74 -6.45
N PHE A 320 -11.82 16.95 -5.54
CA PHE A 320 -13.17 16.41 -5.60
C PHE A 320 -14.19 17.54 -5.68
N ASP A 321 -15.22 17.36 -6.52
CA ASP A 321 -16.33 18.30 -6.62
C ASP A 321 -17.18 18.28 -5.34
N ARG A 322 -18.17 19.17 -5.26
CA ARG A 322 -19.08 19.30 -4.12
C ARG A 322 -19.85 18.01 -3.78
N ASN A 323 -20.02 17.11 -4.74
CA ASN A 323 -20.72 15.83 -4.57
C ASN A 323 -19.76 14.68 -4.21
N GLY A 324 -18.44 14.92 -4.23
CA GLY A 324 -17.42 13.91 -3.97
C GLY A 324 -16.90 13.19 -5.22
N ASN A 325 -17.22 13.66 -6.43
CA ASN A 325 -16.69 13.08 -7.66
C ASN A 325 -15.27 13.60 -7.94
N LYS A 326 -14.42 12.73 -8.49
CA LYS A 326 -13.05 13.09 -8.92
C LYS A 326 -13.11 14.12 -10.05
N LYS A 327 -12.38 15.23 -9.90
CA LYS A 327 -12.20 16.24 -10.96
C LYS A 327 -11.07 15.83 -11.91
N SER A 328 -10.98 16.48 -13.07
CA SER A 328 -9.84 16.31 -13.98
C SER A 328 -8.49 16.62 -13.31
N ALA A 329 -8.49 17.52 -12.32
CA ALA A 329 -7.35 17.80 -11.44
C ALA A 329 -6.84 16.57 -10.68
N TYR A 330 -7.76 15.75 -10.15
CA TYR A 330 -7.42 14.50 -9.47
C TYR A 330 -6.67 13.58 -10.43
N ASN A 331 -7.20 13.41 -11.64
CA ASN A 331 -6.62 12.52 -12.63
C ASN A 331 -5.21 12.98 -13.03
N ALA A 332 -5.03 14.29 -13.19
CA ALA A 332 -3.74 14.88 -13.52
C ALA A 332 -2.71 14.74 -12.37
N ALA A 333 -3.13 14.95 -11.12
CA ALA A 333 -2.30 14.70 -9.95
C ALA A 333 -1.88 13.23 -9.86
N LEU A 334 -2.84 12.29 -9.96
CA LEU A 334 -2.58 10.85 -9.91
C LEU A 334 -1.65 10.40 -11.04
N THR A 335 -1.90 10.84 -12.27
CA THR A 335 -1.06 10.53 -13.44
C THR A 335 0.37 11.02 -13.24
N THR A 336 0.53 12.23 -12.69
CA THR A 336 1.85 12.81 -12.43
C THR A 336 2.61 12.07 -11.32
N LEU A 337 1.91 11.48 -10.35
CA LEU A 337 2.51 10.56 -9.37
C LEU A 337 2.93 9.21 -9.99
N GLY A 338 2.63 8.97 -11.26
CA GLY A 338 2.85 7.69 -11.94
C GLY A 338 1.68 6.72 -11.80
N GLY A 339 0.52 7.17 -11.30
CA GLY A 339 -0.70 6.38 -11.18
C GLY A 339 -1.49 6.33 -12.49
N THR A 340 -2.53 5.49 -12.53
CA THR A 340 -3.47 5.45 -13.66
C THR A 340 -4.84 5.91 -13.19
N PRO A 341 -5.38 7.03 -13.72
CA PRO A 341 -6.76 7.40 -13.50
C PRO A 341 -7.69 6.28 -13.94
N ALA A 342 -8.65 5.90 -13.09
CA ALA A 342 -9.77 5.10 -13.54
C ALA A 342 -10.51 5.92 -14.61
N THR A 343 -10.54 5.45 -15.86
CA THR A 343 -11.20 6.15 -16.95
C THR A 343 -12.68 6.33 -16.63
N THR A 344 -13.11 7.59 -16.47
CA THR A 344 -14.50 7.98 -16.26
C THR A 344 -15.32 7.71 -17.53
N ARG A 345 -15.89 6.50 -17.65
CA ARG A 345 -17.30 6.40 -18.06
C ARG A 345 -18.12 6.63 -16.79
N GLY A 346 -19.18 7.43 -16.90
CA GLY A 346 -20.00 7.87 -15.76
C GLY A 346 -20.26 6.73 -14.79
N ALA A 347 -20.22 7.03 -13.49
CA ALA A 347 -20.41 6.06 -12.42
C ALA A 347 -21.57 5.11 -12.78
N PRO A 348 -21.29 3.83 -13.09
CA PRO A 348 -22.27 2.83 -12.80
C PRO A 348 -22.27 2.68 -11.28
N ASP A 349 -23.43 2.42 -10.70
CA ASP A 349 -23.51 1.75 -9.41
C ASP A 349 -22.42 0.69 -9.28
N ALA A 350 -21.87 0.54 -8.06
CA ALA A 350 -20.93 -0.51 -7.68
C ALA A 350 -21.13 -1.74 -8.57
N THR A 351 -20.23 -1.94 -9.55
CA THR A 351 -20.47 -2.94 -10.59
C THR A 351 -20.39 -4.28 -9.88
N ALA A 352 -21.57 -4.87 -9.65
CA ALA A 352 -21.67 -6.22 -9.14
C ALA A 352 -20.82 -7.12 -10.03
N LEU A 353 -20.08 -8.05 -9.42
CA LEU A 353 -19.40 -9.10 -10.17
C LEU A 353 -20.39 -9.72 -11.16
N PRO A 354 -19.98 -9.98 -12.41
CA PRO A 354 -20.92 -10.48 -13.40
C PRO A 354 -21.43 -11.86 -12.98
N SER A 355 -22.70 -12.13 -13.23
CA SER A 355 -23.32 -13.44 -12.95
C SER A 355 -22.92 -14.52 -13.95
N ARG A 356 -22.17 -14.14 -15.01
CA ARG A 356 -21.59 -15.04 -16.01
C ARG A 356 -20.17 -14.59 -16.31
N TYR A 357 -19.27 -15.55 -16.49
CA TYR A 357 -17.86 -15.28 -16.80
C TYR A 357 -17.47 -15.88 -18.14
N SER A 358 -16.60 -15.19 -18.86
CA SER A 358 -15.90 -15.70 -20.03
C SER A 358 -14.41 -15.40 -19.89
N TRP A 359 -13.57 -16.34 -20.30
CA TRP A 359 -12.11 -16.26 -20.12
C TRP A 359 -11.36 -16.54 -21.42
N SER A 360 -10.16 -15.98 -21.50
CA SER A 360 -9.10 -16.38 -22.43
C SER A 360 -7.94 -16.93 -21.62
N SER A 361 -7.51 -18.15 -21.91
CA SER A 361 -6.36 -18.77 -21.28
C SER A 361 -5.09 -18.55 -22.09
N SER A 362 -3.99 -18.30 -21.40
CA SER A 362 -2.66 -18.52 -21.96
C SER A 362 -2.41 -20.00 -22.29
N GLY A 363 -1.28 -20.26 -22.95
CA GLY A 363 -0.66 -21.59 -22.91
C GLY A 363 -0.07 -21.91 -21.53
N GLN A 364 0.75 -22.96 -21.47
CA GLN A 364 1.51 -23.31 -20.26
C GLN A 364 2.61 -22.25 -20.01
N LEU A 365 2.55 -21.57 -18.87
CA LEU A 365 3.49 -20.51 -18.50
C LEU A 365 4.59 -21.02 -17.56
N ILE A 366 4.24 -21.83 -16.56
CA ILE A 366 5.20 -22.34 -15.57
C ILE A 366 5.13 -23.86 -15.55
N ALA A 367 6.31 -24.49 -15.65
CA ALA A 367 6.50 -25.92 -15.69
C ALA A 367 7.58 -26.35 -14.68
N PRO A 368 7.62 -27.63 -14.28
CA PRO A 368 8.69 -28.15 -13.44
C PRO A 368 10.09 -27.86 -14.00
N LYS A 369 11.03 -27.54 -13.10
CA LYS A 369 12.46 -27.39 -13.41
C LYS A 369 13.28 -28.37 -12.58
N PRO A 370 13.26 -29.67 -12.92
CA PRO A 370 13.91 -30.65 -12.09
C PRO A 370 15.41 -30.38 -11.96
N ASP A 371 15.94 -30.65 -10.78
CA ASP A 371 17.38 -30.69 -10.51
C ASP A 371 17.76 -32.06 -9.92
N SER A 372 19.01 -32.24 -9.51
CA SER A 372 19.51 -33.54 -9.02
C SER A 372 18.77 -34.06 -7.78
N THR A 373 18.07 -33.20 -7.03
CA THR A 373 17.31 -33.58 -5.83
C THR A 373 15.79 -33.46 -6.01
N HIS A 374 15.33 -32.82 -7.09
CA HIS A 374 13.91 -32.50 -7.31
C HIS A 374 13.41 -33.09 -8.64
N ASN A 375 12.98 -34.34 -8.64
CA ASN A 375 12.30 -34.94 -9.81
C ASN A 375 10.80 -34.59 -9.82
N ILE A 376 10.49 -33.33 -10.11
CA ILE A 376 9.14 -32.78 -10.01
C ILE A 376 8.30 -33.13 -11.24
N ALA A 377 7.14 -33.74 -11.02
CA ALA A 377 6.18 -34.09 -12.07
C ALA A 377 5.25 -32.91 -12.40
N GLY A 378 4.82 -32.16 -11.38
CA GLY A 378 3.86 -31.07 -11.50
C GLY A 378 4.21 -29.84 -10.64
N ILE A 379 3.91 -28.66 -11.18
CA ILE A 379 3.83 -27.41 -10.41
C ILE A 379 2.36 -27.09 -10.22
N LYS A 380 1.97 -26.87 -8.97
CA LYS A 380 0.57 -26.89 -8.52
C LYS A 380 0.24 -25.75 -7.58
N ASP A 381 -1.05 -25.52 -7.36
CA ASP A 381 -1.62 -24.72 -6.28
C ASP A 381 -0.94 -23.34 -6.10
N PRO A 382 -0.97 -22.48 -7.13
CA PRO A 382 -0.21 -21.24 -7.09
C PRO A 382 -0.86 -20.18 -6.21
N THR A 383 -0.04 -19.45 -5.47
CA THR A 383 -0.39 -18.13 -4.91
C THR A 383 0.49 -17.05 -5.52
N VAL A 384 -0.07 -15.86 -5.72
CA VAL A 384 0.60 -14.79 -6.45
C VAL A 384 0.26 -13.39 -5.91
N VAL A 385 1.29 -12.56 -5.77
CA VAL A 385 1.18 -11.12 -5.51
C VAL A 385 2.04 -10.33 -6.47
N GLN A 386 1.68 -9.08 -6.69
CA GLN A 386 2.55 -8.10 -7.31
C GLN A 386 3.13 -7.17 -6.25
N TYR A 387 4.46 -7.09 -6.18
CA TYR A 387 5.19 -6.26 -5.22
C TYR A 387 6.49 -5.78 -5.85
N ASN A 388 6.85 -4.50 -5.64
CA ASN A 388 8.06 -3.87 -6.20
C ASN A 388 8.29 -4.17 -7.70
N GLY A 389 7.22 -4.12 -8.51
CA GLY A 389 7.27 -4.32 -9.95
C GLY A 389 7.49 -5.77 -10.41
N LYS A 390 7.33 -6.75 -9.53
CA LYS A 390 7.46 -8.18 -9.85
C LYS A 390 6.24 -8.96 -9.41
N TYR A 391 5.91 -10.00 -10.18
CA TYR A 391 5.09 -11.10 -9.69
C TYR A 391 5.94 -11.99 -8.80
N HIS A 392 5.45 -12.27 -7.61
CA HIS A 392 6.01 -13.24 -6.68
C HIS A 392 5.04 -14.42 -6.62
N VAL A 393 5.48 -15.58 -7.08
CA VAL A 393 4.67 -16.79 -7.13
C VAL A 393 5.24 -17.81 -6.16
N PHE A 394 4.38 -18.38 -5.33
CA PHE A 394 4.66 -19.60 -4.59
C PHE A 394 3.75 -20.70 -5.12
N ALA A 395 4.27 -21.92 -5.20
CA ALA A 395 3.52 -23.05 -5.73
C ALA A 395 3.94 -24.34 -5.02
N SER A 396 3.04 -25.31 -5.02
CA SER A 396 3.36 -26.70 -4.68
C SER A 396 4.25 -27.33 -5.77
N THR A 397 5.19 -28.14 -5.33
CA THR A 397 5.93 -29.09 -6.17
C THR A 397 5.41 -30.49 -5.87
N ALA A 398 4.97 -31.23 -6.89
CA ALA A 398 4.42 -32.58 -6.74
C ALA A 398 5.34 -33.61 -7.40
N SER A 399 5.64 -34.69 -6.68
CA SER A 399 6.55 -35.75 -7.10
C SER A 399 6.17 -37.09 -6.46
N SER A 400 6.84 -38.18 -6.85
CA SER A 400 6.70 -39.49 -6.17
C SER A 400 7.14 -39.45 -4.70
N SER A 401 8.03 -38.53 -4.34
CA SER A 401 8.49 -38.32 -2.96
C SER A 401 7.53 -37.49 -2.11
N GLY A 402 6.42 -37.01 -2.68
CA GLY A 402 5.43 -36.16 -2.00
C GLY A 402 5.51 -34.70 -2.45
N TYR A 403 5.11 -33.80 -1.53
CA TYR A 403 4.90 -32.38 -1.81
C TYR A 403 5.83 -31.48 -1.00
N ASN A 404 6.36 -30.45 -1.64
CA ASN A 404 7.00 -29.29 -0.98
C ASN A 404 6.68 -28.00 -1.75
N LEU A 405 7.30 -26.86 -1.41
CA LEU A 405 7.00 -25.55 -1.99
C LEU A 405 8.16 -25.01 -2.84
N VAL A 406 7.82 -24.22 -3.85
CA VAL A 406 8.78 -23.46 -4.67
C VAL A 406 8.38 -22.00 -4.73
N TYR A 407 9.38 -21.12 -4.74
CA TYR A 407 9.24 -19.69 -5.01
C TYR A 407 9.88 -19.32 -6.34
N LEU A 408 9.25 -18.42 -7.07
CA LEU A 408 9.80 -17.77 -8.26
C LEU A 408 9.28 -16.33 -8.37
N ASN A 409 10.05 -15.47 -9.04
CA ASN A 409 9.60 -14.12 -9.38
C ASN A 409 10.01 -13.73 -10.79
N PHE A 410 9.22 -12.86 -11.40
CA PHE A 410 9.45 -12.32 -12.74
C PHE A 410 8.70 -10.99 -12.89
N SER A 411 9.15 -10.12 -13.77
CA SER A 411 8.48 -8.84 -14.04
C SER A 411 7.35 -8.96 -15.05
N ASP A 412 7.43 -9.93 -15.96
CA ASP A 412 6.49 -10.11 -17.06
C ASP A 412 6.14 -11.60 -17.27
N TRP A 413 4.89 -11.89 -17.65
CA TRP A 413 4.42 -13.26 -17.83
C TRP A 413 5.15 -14.04 -18.93
N SER A 414 5.72 -13.36 -19.94
CA SER A 414 6.57 -13.99 -20.95
C SER A 414 7.86 -14.58 -20.36
N GLN A 415 8.27 -14.10 -19.17
CA GLN A 415 9.47 -14.56 -18.46
C GLN A 415 9.14 -15.66 -17.43
N ALA A 416 7.87 -15.96 -17.18
CA ALA A 416 7.48 -16.91 -16.14
C ALA A 416 8.10 -18.30 -16.34
N GLY A 417 8.17 -18.77 -17.59
CA GLY A 417 8.76 -20.07 -17.92
C GLY A 417 10.28 -20.13 -17.73
N SER A 418 10.98 -18.99 -17.82
CA SER A 418 12.44 -18.93 -17.64
C SER A 418 12.85 -18.52 -16.22
N ALA A 419 11.93 -18.03 -15.39
CA ALA A 419 12.18 -17.62 -14.01
C ALA A 419 12.85 -18.72 -13.16
N THR A 420 13.81 -18.33 -12.32
CA THR A 420 14.54 -19.26 -11.44
C THR A 420 13.60 -19.83 -10.37
N HIS A 421 13.64 -21.14 -10.19
CA HIS A 421 12.92 -21.83 -9.11
C HIS A 421 13.80 -21.88 -7.86
N HIS A 422 13.26 -21.39 -6.75
CA HIS A 422 13.85 -21.49 -5.42
C HIS A 422 13.04 -22.48 -4.59
N TYR A 423 13.54 -23.72 -4.47
CA TYR A 423 12.92 -24.77 -3.66
C TYR A 423 13.03 -24.43 -2.17
N LEU A 424 11.89 -24.41 -1.47
CA LEU A 424 11.80 -23.89 -0.09
C LEU A 424 12.18 -24.94 0.96
N ASP A 425 12.34 -26.20 0.58
CA ASP A 425 12.93 -27.24 1.43
C ASP A 425 14.39 -26.93 1.83
N ARG A 426 15.09 -26.11 1.03
CA ARG A 426 16.45 -25.59 1.29
C ARG A 426 16.48 -24.40 2.26
N THR A 427 15.33 -23.95 2.74
CA THR A 427 15.17 -22.80 3.65
C THR A 427 14.77 -23.30 5.04
N ALA A 428 14.49 -22.41 5.99
CA ALA A 428 14.00 -22.85 7.30
C ALA A 428 12.59 -23.47 7.24
N ILE A 429 11.81 -23.28 6.15
CA ILE A 429 10.55 -24.02 5.92
C ILE A 429 10.81 -25.55 5.91
N GLY A 430 11.97 -25.94 5.37
CA GLY A 430 12.51 -27.29 5.45
C GLY A 430 11.79 -28.35 4.61
N SER A 431 12.41 -29.53 4.57
CA SER A 431 11.89 -30.72 3.89
C SER A 431 10.63 -31.30 4.55
N GLY A 432 9.99 -32.25 3.87
CA GLY A 432 8.77 -32.91 4.31
C GLY A 432 7.53 -32.31 3.65
N TYR A 433 6.34 -32.79 4.06
CA TYR A 433 5.08 -32.40 3.45
C TYR A 433 4.76 -30.91 3.67
N ARG A 434 4.71 -30.13 2.58
CA ARG A 434 4.15 -28.78 2.49
C ARG A 434 3.44 -28.61 1.15
N ALA A 435 2.21 -28.13 1.15
CA ALA A 435 1.42 -27.94 -0.08
C ALA A 435 0.44 -26.78 0.05
N ALA A 436 -0.10 -26.33 -1.09
CA ALA A 436 -1.13 -25.31 -1.22
C ALA A 436 -0.79 -23.99 -0.49
N PRO A 437 0.25 -23.27 -0.95
CA PRO A 437 0.64 -22.00 -0.36
C PRO A 437 -0.37 -20.88 -0.64
N GLN A 438 -0.50 -19.96 0.31
CA GLN A 438 -1.15 -18.66 0.17
C GLN A 438 -0.23 -17.59 0.76
N VAL A 439 0.14 -16.57 -0.02
CA VAL A 439 1.02 -15.48 0.44
C VAL A 439 0.24 -14.19 0.68
N PHE A 440 0.55 -13.42 1.72
CA PHE A 440 0.07 -12.04 1.88
C PHE A 440 0.93 -11.27 2.87
N TYR A 441 0.84 -9.94 2.86
CA TYR A 441 1.53 -9.08 3.81
C TYR A 441 0.60 -8.72 4.97
N ASN A 442 0.99 -9.04 6.20
CA ASN A 442 0.30 -8.53 7.37
C ASN A 442 0.83 -7.12 7.68
N ALA A 443 0.03 -6.11 7.36
CA ALA A 443 0.44 -4.72 7.48
C ALA A 443 0.76 -4.29 8.92
N GLN A 444 0.04 -4.85 9.91
CA GLN A 444 0.22 -4.50 11.32
C GLN A 444 1.55 -5.00 11.88
N GLN A 445 1.95 -6.21 11.47
CA GLN A 445 3.18 -6.84 11.94
C GLN A 445 4.37 -6.56 11.03
N ARG A 446 4.12 -6.00 9.84
CA ARG A 446 5.12 -5.71 8.82
C ARG A 446 5.88 -6.97 8.38
N LEU A 447 5.14 -8.06 8.21
CA LEU A 447 5.66 -9.36 7.83
C LEU A 447 4.82 -9.95 6.70
N TRP A 448 5.48 -10.56 5.73
CA TRP A 448 4.85 -11.50 4.82
C TRP A 448 4.54 -12.79 5.56
N TYR A 449 3.37 -13.32 5.28
CA TYR A 449 2.88 -14.62 5.72
C TYR A 449 2.76 -15.52 4.50
N LEU A 450 3.28 -16.75 4.62
CA LEU A 450 3.04 -17.85 3.71
C LEU A 450 2.27 -18.90 4.49
N VAL A 451 0.98 -19.01 4.23
CA VAL A 451 0.07 -20.01 4.82
C VAL A 451 0.08 -21.25 3.93
N TYR A 452 0.09 -22.44 4.50
CA TYR A 452 0.11 -23.71 3.76
C TYR A 452 -0.25 -24.89 4.68
N GLN A 453 -0.45 -26.07 4.11
CA GLN A 453 -0.72 -27.29 4.89
C GLN A 453 0.54 -28.12 5.13
N THR A 454 0.64 -28.68 6.34
CA THR A 454 1.69 -29.65 6.74
C THR A 454 1.09 -30.96 7.29
N GLY A 455 -0.21 -31.17 7.09
CA GLY A 455 -1.07 -32.06 7.88
C GLY A 455 -1.85 -31.32 8.97
N ASN A 456 -1.43 -30.09 9.28
CA ASN A 456 -2.19 -29.08 10.01
C ASN A 456 -2.22 -27.79 9.17
N ALA A 457 -3.03 -26.80 9.57
CA ALA A 457 -2.95 -25.46 9.03
C ALA A 457 -1.72 -24.75 9.60
N SER A 458 -0.77 -24.40 8.73
CA SER A 458 0.52 -23.85 9.11
C SER A 458 0.82 -22.53 8.41
N TYR A 459 1.80 -21.81 8.93
CA TYR A 459 2.33 -20.62 8.30
C TYR A 459 3.83 -20.47 8.57
N SER A 460 4.48 -19.70 7.70
CA SER A 460 5.81 -19.13 7.91
C SER A 460 5.78 -17.63 7.66
N THR A 461 6.75 -16.89 8.22
CA THR A 461 6.84 -15.43 8.08
C THR A 461 8.16 -15.00 7.47
N ASN A 462 8.17 -13.85 6.79
CA ASN A 462 9.36 -13.25 6.22
C ASN A 462 9.21 -11.71 6.13
N PRO A 463 10.18 -10.90 6.59
CA PRO A 463 10.12 -9.44 6.43
C PRO A 463 10.30 -8.98 4.98
N ASP A 464 10.89 -9.80 4.10
CA ASP A 464 11.14 -9.48 2.70
C ASP A 464 10.82 -10.67 1.78
N ILE A 465 9.70 -10.58 1.05
CA ILE A 465 9.27 -11.58 0.07
C ILE A 465 10.31 -11.83 -1.04
N SER A 466 11.22 -10.89 -1.30
CA SER A 466 12.27 -11.03 -2.31
C SER A 466 13.42 -11.93 -1.84
N ASN A 467 13.52 -12.21 -0.55
CA ASN A 467 14.53 -13.09 0.04
C ASN A 467 13.91 -14.47 0.38
N PRO A 468 13.93 -15.46 -0.53
CA PRO A 468 13.36 -16.77 -0.25
C PRO A 468 14.04 -17.52 0.90
N ASN A 469 15.29 -17.21 1.25
CA ASN A 469 15.96 -17.83 2.39
C ASN A 469 15.51 -17.26 3.75
N GLY A 470 14.75 -16.17 3.74
CA GLY A 470 14.26 -15.48 4.94
C GLY A 470 12.99 -16.07 5.55
N TRP A 471 12.36 -17.05 4.91
CA TRP A 471 11.16 -17.70 5.45
C TRP A 471 11.48 -18.49 6.71
N SER A 472 10.72 -18.24 7.77
CA SER A 472 10.85 -18.97 9.04
C SER A 472 10.50 -20.46 8.90
N ALA A 473 10.82 -21.25 9.95
CA ALA A 473 10.25 -22.59 10.09
C ALA A 473 8.73 -22.56 10.28
N PRO A 474 8.00 -23.62 9.86
CA PRO A 474 6.55 -23.70 10.00
C PRO A 474 6.11 -23.59 11.46
N ARG A 475 5.05 -22.82 11.68
CA ARG A 475 4.26 -22.79 12.91
C ARG A 475 2.80 -23.14 12.57
N ASN A 476 2.07 -23.69 13.53
CA ASN A 476 0.68 -24.10 13.31
C ASN A 476 -0.30 -23.07 13.85
N PHE A 477 -1.40 -22.86 13.14
CA PHE A 477 -2.54 -22.07 13.63
C PHE A 477 -3.31 -22.81 14.73
N TYR A 478 -3.30 -24.14 14.71
CA TYR A 478 -3.94 -25.00 15.72
C TYR A 478 -2.92 -25.94 16.36
N SER A 479 -3.13 -26.28 17.63
CA SER A 479 -2.37 -27.36 18.28
C SER A 479 -2.65 -28.73 17.66
N SER A 480 -3.89 -28.95 17.21
CA SER A 480 -4.35 -30.17 16.54
C SER A 480 -5.52 -29.87 15.60
N MET A 481 -5.85 -30.79 14.70
CA MET A 481 -7.05 -30.68 13.84
C MET A 481 -8.31 -30.45 14.69
N PRO A 482 -9.11 -29.39 14.42
CA PRO A 482 -10.37 -29.13 15.12
C PRO A 482 -11.34 -30.32 15.07
N ASP A 483 -12.08 -30.54 16.16
CA ASP A 483 -12.98 -31.69 16.31
C ASP A 483 -14.07 -31.73 15.23
N ILE A 484 -14.63 -30.58 14.87
CA ILE A 484 -15.64 -30.48 13.82
C ILE A 484 -15.11 -30.97 12.47
N ILE A 485 -13.84 -30.75 12.16
CA ILE A 485 -13.22 -31.24 10.92
C ILE A 485 -13.04 -32.76 11.04
N ARG A 486 -12.47 -33.23 12.16
CA ARG A 486 -12.23 -34.67 12.40
C ARG A 486 -13.51 -35.51 12.33
N GLN A 487 -14.64 -34.95 12.75
CA GLN A 487 -15.94 -35.63 12.73
C GLN A 487 -16.56 -35.73 11.33
N ASN A 488 -16.20 -34.83 10.41
CA ASN A 488 -16.85 -34.68 9.11
C ASN A 488 -15.94 -35.02 7.91
N ILE A 489 -14.62 -35.11 8.11
CA ILE A 489 -13.61 -35.38 7.06
C ILE A 489 -13.76 -36.73 6.37
N GLY A 490 -14.33 -37.74 7.04
CA GLY A 490 -14.46 -39.10 6.48
C GLY A 490 -13.12 -39.66 5.98
N ASN A 491 -13.07 -40.07 4.71
CA ASN A 491 -11.85 -40.55 4.04
C ASN A 491 -11.13 -39.44 3.23
N GLY A 492 -11.44 -38.18 3.48
CA GLY A 492 -10.82 -37.03 2.83
C GLY A 492 -9.54 -36.56 3.52
N TYR A 493 -9.09 -35.36 3.17
CA TYR A 493 -7.85 -34.75 3.65
C TYR A 493 -8.10 -33.30 4.06
N TRP A 494 -7.50 -32.86 5.17
CA TRP A 494 -7.62 -31.47 5.59
C TRP A 494 -6.62 -30.59 4.83
N VAL A 495 -7.14 -29.79 3.89
CA VAL A 495 -6.35 -29.13 2.85
C VAL A 495 -6.78 -27.68 2.61
N ASP A 496 -5.97 -26.97 1.85
CA ASP A 496 -6.26 -25.69 1.19
C ASP A 496 -6.62 -24.56 2.14
N MET A 497 -5.63 -24.22 2.97
CA MET A 497 -5.71 -23.21 4.02
C MET A 497 -5.73 -21.81 3.42
N TRP A 498 -6.75 -21.01 3.76
CA TRP A 498 -6.92 -19.67 3.21
C TRP A 498 -7.26 -18.63 4.30
N VAL A 499 -6.36 -17.68 4.54
CA VAL A 499 -6.58 -16.58 5.47
C VAL A 499 -7.09 -15.34 4.75
N ILE A 500 -8.06 -14.64 5.34
CA ILE A 500 -8.47 -13.28 4.94
C ILE A 500 -8.90 -12.51 6.18
N CYS A 501 -8.59 -11.21 6.25
CA CYS A 501 -9.01 -10.35 7.35
C CYS A 501 -9.90 -9.20 6.89
N ASP A 502 -10.91 -8.87 7.69
CA ASP A 502 -11.58 -7.57 7.67
C ASP A 502 -10.90 -6.60 8.67
N SER A 503 -11.55 -5.49 9.02
CA SER A 503 -10.99 -4.52 9.95
C SER A 503 -10.94 -5.00 11.41
N ALA A 504 -11.72 -6.02 11.77
CA ALA A 504 -11.87 -6.49 13.15
C ALA A 504 -11.30 -7.90 13.34
N ASN A 505 -11.51 -8.80 12.37
CA ASN A 505 -11.22 -10.22 12.48
C ASN A 505 -10.41 -10.74 11.30
N CYS A 506 -9.59 -11.75 11.57
CA CYS A 506 -9.00 -12.62 10.58
C CYS A 506 -9.73 -13.97 10.60
N TYR A 507 -9.96 -14.51 9.42
CA TYR A 507 -10.65 -15.78 9.20
C TYR A 507 -9.71 -16.74 8.52
N LEU A 508 -9.79 -18.02 8.92
CA LEU A 508 -9.04 -19.11 8.31
C LEU A 508 -10.03 -20.13 7.77
N PHE A 509 -10.07 -20.24 6.45
CA PHE A 509 -10.85 -21.22 5.71
C PHE A 509 -10.00 -22.46 5.39
N SER A 510 -10.66 -23.61 5.26
CA SER A 510 -10.04 -24.86 4.83
C SER A 510 -11.08 -25.85 4.32
N SER A 511 -10.68 -26.83 3.53
CA SER A 511 -11.52 -27.91 3.01
C SER A 511 -11.11 -29.28 3.56
N ASP A 512 -11.96 -30.30 3.35
CA ASP A 512 -11.71 -31.67 3.83
C ASP A 512 -11.78 -32.77 2.75
N ASP A 513 -11.86 -32.42 1.46
CA ASP A 513 -12.13 -33.35 0.35
C ASP A 513 -13.39 -34.20 0.55
N ASN A 514 -14.35 -33.71 1.34
CA ASN A 514 -15.57 -34.42 1.69
C ASN A 514 -16.82 -33.54 1.69
N GLY A 515 -16.76 -32.39 1.01
CA GLY A 515 -17.93 -31.55 0.77
C GLY A 515 -18.16 -30.47 1.82
N HIS A 516 -17.16 -30.16 2.66
CA HIS A 516 -17.26 -29.09 3.66
C HIS A 516 -16.20 -28.00 3.45
N LEU A 517 -16.65 -26.76 3.55
CA LEU A 517 -15.80 -25.58 3.70
C LEU A 517 -15.88 -25.11 5.15
N TYR A 518 -14.78 -25.17 5.88
CA TYR A 518 -14.69 -24.71 7.26
C TYR A 518 -14.25 -23.26 7.32
N ARG A 519 -14.61 -22.57 8.41
CA ARG A 519 -14.12 -21.23 8.75
C ARG A 519 -13.92 -21.11 10.26
N SER A 520 -12.72 -20.72 10.66
CA SER A 520 -12.44 -20.24 12.03
C SER A 520 -12.22 -18.73 12.02
N GLN A 521 -12.21 -18.12 13.21
CA GLN A 521 -11.95 -16.70 13.36
C GLN A 521 -11.04 -16.39 14.55
N THR A 522 -10.29 -15.31 14.44
CA THR A 522 -9.56 -14.64 15.51
C THR A 522 -9.64 -13.13 15.30
N THR A 523 -9.35 -12.32 16.32
CA THR A 523 -9.27 -10.88 16.12
C THR A 523 -7.99 -10.51 15.37
N VAL A 524 -8.03 -9.41 14.62
CA VAL A 524 -6.85 -8.89 13.90
C VAL A 524 -5.67 -8.67 14.87
N GLY A 525 -5.92 -8.20 16.09
CA GLY A 525 -4.89 -8.00 17.12
C GLY A 525 -4.31 -9.28 17.72
N GLN A 526 -4.99 -10.43 17.59
CA GLN A 526 -4.51 -11.72 18.09
C GLN A 526 -3.83 -12.56 17.01
N PHE A 527 -4.09 -12.30 15.73
CA PHE A 527 -3.48 -12.99 14.61
C PHE A 527 -1.94 -13.04 14.75
N PRO A 528 -1.25 -14.16 14.45
CA PRO A 528 -1.76 -15.43 13.91
C PRO A 528 -2.34 -16.39 14.95
N ASN A 529 -2.43 -15.99 16.22
CA ASN A 529 -2.94 -16.83 17.30
C ASN A 529 -4.46 -16.69 17.44
N GLY A 530 -5.05 -17.56 18.27
CA GLY A 530 -6.43 -17.38 18.75
C GLY A 530 -7.53 -17.80 17.76
N PHE A 531 -7.20 -18.55 16.71
CA PHE A 531 -8.22 -19.13 15.85
C PHE A 531 -9.10 -20.09 16.64
N THR A 532 -10.36 -19.72 16.78
CA THR A 532 -11.40 -20.46 17.50
C THR A 532 -12.70 -20.40 16.70
N ASN A 533 -13.78 -20.97 17.24
CA ASN A 533 -15.11 -20.95 16.62
C ASN A 533 -15.11 -21.50 15.19
N THR A 534 -14.50 -22.69 15.01
CA THR A 534 -14.52 -23.40 13.72
C THR A 534 -15.94 -23.86 13.40
N VAL A 535 -16.49 -23.37 12.29
CA VAL A 535 -17.82 -23.73 11.79
C VAL A 535 -17.74 -24.27 10.36
N ILE A 536 -18.74 -25.04 9.94
CA ILE A 536 -18.96 -25.36 8.52
C ILE A 536 -19.61 -24.12 7.89
N ALA A 537 -18.87 -23.40 7.06
CA ALA A 537 -19.32 -22.18 6.38
C ALA A 537 -20.15 -22.47 5.13
N LEU A 538 -19.86 -23.58 4.43
CA LEU A 538 -20.66 -24.14 3.35
C LEU A 538 -20.51 -25.66 3.35
N GLN A 539 -21.55 -26.35 2.86
CA GLN A 539 -21.53 -27.79 2.63
C GLN A 539 -22.30 -28.14 1.35
N ASP A 540 -21.83 -29.18 0.64
CA ASP A 540 -22.47 -29.74 -0.54
C ASP A 540 -21.99 -31.20 -0.71
N SER A 541 -22.35 -31.88 -1.80
CA SER A 541 -21.69 -33.14 -2.16
C SER A 541 -20.18 -32.94 -2.34
N LYS A 542 -19.40 -33.98 -2.00
CA LYS A 542 -17.93 -33.99 -2.12
C LYS A 542 -17.42 -33.37 -3.42
N ASN A 543 -17.99 -33.75 -4.55
CA ASN A 543 -17.52 -33.26 -5.86
C ASN A 543 -17.98 -31.83 -6.16
N ALA A 544 -19.08 -31.36 -5.58
CA ALA A 544 -19.58 -30.01 -5.83
C ALA A 544 -18.88 -28.96 -4.96
N LEU A 545 -18.32 -29.34 -3.81
CA LEU A 545 -17.59 -28.46 -2.90
C LEU A 545 -16.32 -29.17 -2.42
N PHE A 546 -15.40 -29.40 -3.35
CA PHE A 546 -14.29 -30.34 -3.16
C PHE A 546 -13.15 -29.72 -2.34
N GLU A 547 -12.42 -28.76 -2.92
CA GLU A 547 -11.20 -28.18 -2.34
C GLU A 547 -10.92 -26.76 -2.91
N ALA A 548 -9.71 -26.24 -2.68
CA ALA A 548 -9.12 -25.03 -3.28
C ALA A 548 -9.95 -23.75 -3.11
N SER A 549 -10.41 -23.49 -1.89
CA SER A 549 -11.19 -22.29 -1.62
C SER A 549 -10.34 -21.00 -1.74
N ASN A 550 -10.89 -19.98 -2.40
CA ASN A 550 -10.35 -18.62 -2.33
C ASN A 550 -11.44 -17.65 -1.87
N VAL A 551 -11.10 -16.76 -0.94
CA VAL A 551 -12.00 -15.72 -0.43
C VAL A 551 -11.35 -14.35 -0.59
N TYR A 552 -12.01 -13.45 -1.31
CA TYR A 552 -11.46 -12.13 -1.65
C TYR A 552 -12.39 -10.99 -1.27
N LYS A 553 -11.81 -9.85 -0.91
CA LYS A 553 -12.52 -8.57 -0.89
C LYS A 553 -12.63 -8.02 -2.31
N VAL A 554 -13.82 -7.65 -2.78
CA VAL A 554 -13.99 -7.04 -4.10
C VAL A 554 -13.72 -5.54 -4.00
N GLN A 555 -12.72 -5.04 -4.73
CA GLN A 555 -12.34 -3.62 -4.69
C GLN A 555 -13.53 -2.71 -5.02
N GLY A 556 -13.72 -1.66 -4.21
CA GLY A 556 -14.77 -0.67 -4.44
C GLY A 556 -16.19 -1.15 -4.12
N SER A 557 -16.37 -2.33 -3.52
CA SER A 557 -17.68 -2.80 -3.05
C SER A 557 -17.64 -3.30 -1.59
N ASN A 558 -18.82 -3.48 -1.00
CA ASN A 558 -18.98 -4.13 0.31
C ASN A 558 -19.14 -5.65 0.22
N GLN A 559 -18.81 -6.25 -0.93
CA GLN A 559 -18.94 -7.68 -1.17
C GLN A 559 -17.60 -8.42 -1.05
N TYR A 560 -17.70 -9.69 -0.68
CA TYR A 560 -16.66 -10.70 -0.76
C TYR A 560 -17.02 -11.72 -1.83
N LEU A 561 -16.02 -12.24 -2.52
CA LEU A 561 -16.14 -13.32 -3.51
C LEU A 561 -15.53 -14.58 -2.90
N LEU A 562 -16.28 -15.68 -2.89
CA LEU A 562 -15.80 -17.02 -2.60
C LEU A 562 -15.73 -17.81 -3.90
N LEU A 563 -14.62 -18.48 -4.13
CA LEU A 563 -14.41 -19.49 -5.16
C LEU A 563 -14.16 -20.83 -4.47
N VAL A 564 -14.73 -21.92 -4.99
CA VAL A 564 -14.42 -23.29 -4.54
C VAL A 564 -14.32 -24.19 -5.76
N GLU A 565 -13.30 -25.05 -5.79
CA GLU A 565 -13.11 -26.03 -6.84
C GLU A 565 -14.11 -27.18 -6.70
N ALA A 566 -14.56 -27.68 -7.85
CA ALA A 566 -15.48 -28.77 -7.99
C ALA A 566 -15.01 -29.74 -9.10
N ILE A 567 -15.50 -30.96 -9.02
CA ILE A 567 -15.29 -32.02 -10.01
C ILE A 567 -16.61 -32.21 -10.77
N GLY A 568 -16.62 -31.86 -12.05
CA GLY A 568 -17.80 -31.96 -12.90
C GLY A 568 -18.22 -33.39 -13.18
N SER A 569 -19.42 -33.54 -13.75
CA SER A 569 -19.98 -34.82 -14.22
C SER A 569 -19.09 -35.55 -15.24
N ASP A 570 -18.22 -34.83 -15.95
CA ASP A 570 -17.21 -35.36 -16.89
C ASP A 570 -15.85 -35.67 -16.23
N GLY A 571 -15.78 -35.59 -14.89
CA GLY A 571 -14.58 -35.80 -14.10
C GLY A 571 -13.57 -34.65 -14.15
N ARG A 572 -13.92 -33.50 -14.77
CA ARG A 572 -13.00 -32.36 -14.96
C ARG A 572 -13.14 -31.31 -13.88
N ARG A 573 -12.02 -30.68 -13.54
CA ARG A 573 -11.94 -29.61 -12.53
C ARG A 573 -12.51 -28.29 -13.04
N TYR A 574 -13.29 -27.62 -12.20
CA TYR A 574 -13.84 -26.29 -12.48
C TYR A 574 -14.11 -25.52 -11.19
N PHE A 575 -14.33 -24.20 -11.29
CA PHE A 575 -14.68 -23.37 -10.13
C PHE A 575 -16.15 -22.96 -10.11
N ARG A 576 -16.72 -23.00 -8.91
CA ARG A 576 -18.00 -22.39 -8.54
C ARG A 576 -17.73 -21.08 -7.81
N SER A 577 -18.65 -20.12 -7.87
CA SER A 577 -18.53 -18.86 -7.13
C SER A 577 -19.76 -18.45 -6.35
N TRP A 578 -19.52 -17.72 -5.25
CA TRP A 578 -20.52 -17.13 -4.37
C TRP A 578 -20.11 -15.72 -3.96
N THR A 579 -21.07 -14.92 -3.51
CA THR A 579 -20.81 -13.63 -2.88
C THR A 579 -21.42 -13.54 -1.49
N SER A 580 -20.84 -12.70 -0.63
CA SER A 580 -21.40 -12.34 0.67
C SER A 580 -21.09 -10.88 1.01
N ALA A 581 -21.89 -10.27 1.88
CA ALA A 581 -21.59 -8.95 2.43
C ALA A 581 -20.62 -9.01 3.64
N SER A 582 -20.35 -10.21 4.17
CA SER A 582 -19.50 -10.43 5.34
C SER A 582 -18.77 -11.76 5.23
N LEU A 583 -17.53 -11.82 5.73
CA LEU A 583 -16.72 -13.05 5.79
C LEU A 583 -17.33 -14.12 6.71
N ALA A 584 -18.14 -13.71 7.68
CA ALA A 584 -18.88 -14.59 8.58
C ALA A 584 -20.34 -14.81 8.14
N GLY A 585 -20.78 -14.13 7.09
CA GLY A 585 -22.18 -14.16 6.62
C GLY A 585 -22.51 -15.37 5.76
N SER A 586 -23.76 -15.43 5.33
CA SER A 586 -24.24 -16.43 4.36
C SER A 586 -23.68 -16.15 2.96
N TRP A 587 -23.39 -17.21 2.22
CA TRP A 587 -22.86 -17.15 0.86
C TRP A 587 -23.97 -17.40 -0.17
N THR A 588 -24.16 -16.46 -1.08
CA THR A 588 -25.15 -16.54 -2.16
C THR A 588 -24.46 -16.96 -3.46
N GLN A 589 -24.98 -17.98 -4.14
CA GLN A 589 -24.42 -18.45 -5.42
C GLN A 589 -24.38 -17.32 -6.46
N LEU A 590 -23.27 -17.24 -7.19
CA LEU A 590 -23.08 -16.29 -8.30
C LEU A 590 -23.00 -17.06 -9.64
N ALA A 591 -21.90 -17.76 -9.89
CA ALA A 591 -21.71 -18.64 -11.05
C ALA A 591 -21.24 -20.02 -10.55
N ALA A 592 -22.20 -20.84 -10.14
CA ALA A 592 -21.96 -22.03 -9.32
C ALA A 592 -22.46 -23.36 -9.95
N SER A 593 -22.83 -23.39 -11.23
CA SER A 593 -23.27 -24.61 -11.93
C SER A 593 -22.31 -24.98 -13.06
N GLU A 594 -22.35 -26.22 -13.56
CA GLU A 594 -21.53 -26.62 -14.72
C GLU A 594 -21.87 -25.84 -16.01
N SER A 595 -23.14 -25.44 -16.17
CA SER A 595 -23.62 -24.64 -17.31
C SER A 595 -23.40 -23.13 -17.14
N ASN A 596 -23.12 -22.68 -15.91
CA ASN A 596 -22.75 -21.31 -15.58
C ASN A 596 -21.65 -21.29 -14.50
N PRO A 597 -20.43 -21.75 -14.82
CA PRO A 597 -19.35 -21.84 -13.85
C PRO A 597 -18.62 -20.51 -13.72
N PHE A 598 -17.85 -20.37 -12.64
CA PHE A 598 -16.88 -19.28 -12.55
C PHE A 598 -15.82 -19.47 -13.65
N ALA A 599 -15.16 -20.62 -13.67
CA ALA A 599 -14.20 -20.99 -14.72
C ALA A 599 -14.23 -22.50 -14.97
N ARG A 600 -14.45 -22.91 -16.22
CA ARG A 600 -14.51 -24.30 -16.71
C ARG A 600 -14.16 -24.30 -18.20
N ALA A 601 -13.80 -25.44 -18.76
CA ALA A 601 -13.50 -25.57 -20.19
C ALA A 601 -14.58 -24.98 -21.14
N ASN A 602 -15.86 -24.94 -20.76
CA ASN A 602 -16.94 -24.41 -21.60
C ASN A 602 -17.08 -22.88 -21.59
N ASN A 603 -16.42 -22.17 -20.67
CA ASN A 603 -16.37 -20.70 -20.67
C ASN A 603 -14.94 -20.15 -20.77
N VAL A 604 -13.98 -21.00 -21.12
CA VAL A 604 -12.57 -20.64 -21.36
C VAL A 604 -12.23 -20.89 -22.82
N SER A 605 -11.79 -19.83 -23.49
CA SER A 605 -11.20 -19.88 -24.83
C SER A 605 -9.68 -20.05 -24.75
N PHE A 606 -9.09 -20.72 -25.74
CA PHE A 606 -7.65 -20.95 -25.82
C PHE A 606 -7.13 -20.48 -27.18
N PRO A 607 -6.72 -19.20 -27.33
CA PRO A 607 -6.30 -18.65 -28.62
C PRO A 607 -5.12 -19.40 -29.26
N ALA A 608 -4.23 -19.98 -28.45
CA ALA A 608 -3.08 -20.77 -28.89
C ALA A 608 -3.35 -22.30 -28.94
N GLY A 609 -4.61 -22.72 -28.82
CA GLY A 609 -5.01 -24.12 -28.74
C GLY A 609 -5.21 -24.62 -27.29
N ALA A 610 -6.24 -25.43 -27.09
CA ALA A 610 -6.59 -25.95 -25.77
C ALA A 610 -5.58 -27.00 -25.30
N TRP A 611 -4.83 -26.67 -24.25
CA TRP A 611 -3.83 -27.57 -23.65
C TRP A 611 -4.35 -28.30 -22.41
N THR A 612 -5.52 -27.90 -21.89
CA THR A 612 -6.17 -28.53 -20.74
C THR A 612 -7.70 -28.47 -20.83
N ARG A 613 -8.38 -29.37 -20.12
CA ARG A 613 -9.84 -29.35 -19.87
C ARG A 613 -10.16 -29.06 -18.39
N ASP A 614 -9.12 -28.95 -17.57
CA ASP A 614 -9.20 -28.82 -16.13
C ASP A 614 -8.76 -27.41 -15.76
N VAL A 615 -9.69 -26.64 -15.18
CA VAL A 615 -9.38 -25.38 -14.50
C VAL A 615 -9.41 -25.70 -13.01
N SER A 616 -8.25 -26.03 -12.46
CA SER A 616 -8.06 -26.49 -11.08
C SER A 616 -7.32 -25.43 -10.25
N HIS A 617 -7.06 -25.72 -8.97
CA HIS A 617 -6.44 -24.87 -7.95
C HIS A 617 -5.65 -23.69 -8.52
N GLY A 618 -6.10 -22.49 -8.20
CA GLY A 618 -5.50 -21.24 -8.63
C GLY A 618 -5.70 -20.09 -7.64
N GLU A 619 -5.22 -18.91 -8.03
CA GLU A 619 -5.41 -17.67 -7.30
C GLU A 619 -5.59 -16.48 -8.24
N MET A 620 -6.41 -15.51 -7.81
CA MET A 620 -6.56 -14.23 -8.49
C MET A 620 -5.28 -13.42 -8.42
N ILE A 621 -4.96 -12.71 -9.51
CA ILE A 621 -4.03 -11.60 -9.43
C ILE A 621 -4.71 -10.48 -8.63
N ARG A 622 -4.19 -10.21 -7.43
CA ARG A 622 -4.77 -9.26 -6.48
C ARG A 622 -4.49 -7.80 -6.85
N ALA A 623 -5.39 -6.91 -6.44
CA ALA A 623 -5.23 -5.45 -6.57
C ALA A 623 -4.31 -4.85 -5.49
N GLY A 624 -4.09 -5.62 -4.41
CA GLY A 624 -3.11 -5.33 -3.36
C GLY A 624 -2.41 -6.61 -2.95
N TYR A 625 -1.70 -6.57 -1.83
CA TYR A 625 -0.93 -7.71 -1.34
C TYR A 625 -1.11 -7.94 0.16
N ASP A 626 -1.94 -7.14 0.84
CA ASP A 626 -2.12 -7.22 2.28
C ASP A 626 -3.13 -8.30 2.71
N GLN A 627 -3.34 -8.45 4.02
CA GLN A 627 -4.22 -9.46 4.61
C GLN A 627 -5.71 -9.32 4.24
N THR A 628 -6.14 -8.27 3.54
CA THR A 628 -7.54 -8.09 3.10
C THR A 628 -7.87 -8.86 1.82
N LEU A 629 -6.83 -9.30 1.09
CA LEU A 629 -6.93 -10.03 -0.18
C LEU A 629 -7.87 -9.37 -1.19
N THR A 630 -7.67 -8.06 -1.37
CA THR A 630 -8.48 -7.28 -2.30
C THR A 630 -8.15 -7.64 -3.75
N ILE A 631 -9.17 -7.97 -4.54
CA ILE A 631 -9.09 -8.19 -5.99
C ILE A 631 -9.75 -7.04 -6.76
N PRO A 632 -9.34 -6.80 -8.03
CA PRO A 632 -10.07 -5.88 -8.89
C PRO A 632 -11.55 -6.30 -9.04
N ALA A 633 -12.46 -5.35 -9.22
CA ALA A 633 -13.87 -5.66 -9.51
C ALA A 633 -14.08 -6.17 -10.95
N CYS A 634 -13.09 -5.97 -11.82
CA CYS A 634 -13.15 -6.29 -13.24
C CYS A 634 -11.75 -6.48 -13.83
N ARG A 635 -11.70 -6.92 -15.09
CA ARG A 635 -10.50 -7.46 -15.78
C ARG A 635 -9.78 -8.50 -14.93
N LEU A 636 -10.55 -9.41 -14.34
CA LEU A 636 -10.01 -10.45 -13.48
C LEU A 636 -8.97 -11.28 -14.23
N GLN A 637 -7.91 -11.64 -13.53
CA GLN A 637 -6.91 -12.59 -13.98
C GLN A 637 -6.73 -13.67 -12.92
N TYR A 638 -6.65 -14.93 -13.35
CA TYR A 638 -6.60 -16.09 -12.46
C TYR A 638 -5.48 -17.03 -12.88
N LEU A 639 -4.41 -17.09 -12.08
CA LEU A 639 -3.31 -18.02 -12.27
C LEU A 639 -3.78 -19.39 -11.77
N TYR A 640 -3.76 -20.41 -12.62
CA TYR A 640 -4.41 -21.69 -12.33
C TYR A 640 -3.55 -22.86 -12.78
N GLN A 641 -3.77 -24.03 -12.19
CA GLN A 641 -3.16 -25.27 -12.66
C GLN A 641 -4.05 -25.99 -13.66
N GLY A 642 -3.42 -26.52 -14.71
CA GLY A 642 -4.04 -27.40 -15.68
C GLY A 642 -3.09 -28.52 -16.08
N LEU A 643 -3.60 -29.51 -16.80
CA LEU A 643 -2.82 -30.63 -17.33
C LEU A 643 -3.33 -31.09 -18.69
N ASN A 644 -2.50 -31.86 -19.40
CA ASN A 644 -2.91 -32.54 -20.63
C ASN A 644 -4.14 -33.44 -20.34
N PRO A 645 -5.28 -33.28 -21.06
CA PRO A 645 -6.49 -34.05 -20.78
C PRO A 645 -6.35 -35.57 -20.92
N ASN A 646 -5.31 -36.03 -21.62
CA ASN A 646 -4.98 -37.44 -21.83
C ASN A 646 -3.99 -38.00 -20.79
N ALA A 647 -3.50 -37.17 -19.86
CA ALA A 647 -2.66 -37.64 -18.77
C ALA A 647 -3.48 -38.50 -17.80
N GLY A 648 -2.87 -39.59 -17.30
CA GLY A 648 -3.46 -40.49 -16.32
C GLY A 648 -2.37 -41.12 -15.46
N GLY A 649 -2.77 -42.01 -14.55
CA GLY A 649 -1.87 -42.63 -13.57
C GLY A 649 -2.07 -42.07 -12.17
N ASP A 650 -1.04 -42.20 -11.32
CA ASP A 650 -1.05 -41.67 -9.95
C ASP A 650 -1.26 -40.15 -9.97
N TYR A 651 -2.23 -39.67 -9.19
CA TYR A 651 -2.59 -38.26 -9.09
C TYR A 651 -1.39 -37.37 -8.75
N ASN A 652 -0.49 -37.83 -7.88
CA ASN A 652 0.69 -37.08 -7.45
C ASN A 652 1.75 -36.94 -8.56
N LEU A 653 1.67 -37.78 -9.60
CA LEU A 653 2.57 -37.79 -10.75
C LEU A 653 1.99 -37.13 -12.00
N LEU A 654 0.76 -36.61 -11.91
CA LEU A 654 0.14 -35.92 -13.03
C LEU A 654 0.95 -34.66 -13.42
N PRO A 655 1.12 -34.39 -14.74
CA PRO A 655 1.99 -33.34 -15.23
C PRO A 655 1.32 -31.96 -15.18
N TRP A 656 0.99 -31.49 -13.98
CA TRP A 656 0.38 -30.18 -13.76
C TRP A 656 1.34 -29.04 -14.15
N ARG A 657 0.78 -28.01 -14.79
CA ARG A 657 1.44 -26.79 -15.26
C ARG A 657 0.57 -25.60 -14.91
N LEU A 658 1.17 -24.41 -14.79
CA LEU A 658 0.41 -23.19 -14.52
C LEU A 658 0.11 -22.42 -15.80
N GLY A 659 -1.12 -21.96 -15.95
CA GLY A 659 -1.56 -21.01 -16.98
C GLY A 659 -2.29 -19.83 -16.37
N LEU A 660 -2.60 -18.81 -17.17
CA LEU A 660 -3.27 -17.60 -16.74
C LEU A 660 -4.58 -17.41 -17.51
N LEU A 661 -5.69 -17.36 -16.79
CA LEU A 661 -6.96 -16.89 -17.34
C LEU A 661 -7.01 -15.37 -17.28
N THR A 662 -7.51 -14.75 -18.34
CA THR A 662 -7.86 -13.32 -18.39
C THR A 662 -9.32 -13.18 -18.78
N GLN A 663 -10.11 -12.44 -18.00
CA GLN A 663 -11.54 -12.26 -18.23
C GLN A 663 -11.80 -11.48 -19.53
N THR A 664 -12.69 -11.99 -20.37
CA THR A 664 -12.99 -11.40 -21.69
C THR A 664 -14.32 -10.68 -21.76
N ASN A 665 -15.25 -10.97 -20.86
CA ASN A 665 -16.56 -10.31 -20.78
C ASN A 665 -16.60 -9.21 -19.72
N SER A 666 -15.44 -8.66 -19.35
CA SER A 666 -15.38 -7.58 -18.37
C SER A 666 -15.88 -6.27 -18.97
N THR A 667 -16.78 -5.59 -18.25
CA THR A 667 -17.42 -4.33 -18.71
C THR A 667 -16.79 -3.07 -18.12
N CYS A 668 -15.90 -3.26 -17.14
CA CYS A 668 -14.85 -2.34 -16.79
C CYS A 668 -13.51 -3.09 -16.90
#